data_AF-A0A085VDG3-F1
#
_entry.id   AF-A0A085VDG3-F1
#
_cell.length_a   1.000
_cell.length_b   1.000
_cell.length_c   1.000
_cell.angle_alpha   90.00
_cell.angle_beta   90.00
_cell.angle_gamma   90.00
#
_symmetry.space_group_name_H-M   'P 1'
#
loop_
_entity.id
_entity.type
_entity.pdbx_description
1 polymer ?
#
loop_
_entity_poly.entity_id
_entity_poly.type
_entity_poly.pdbx_seq_one_letter_code
_entity_poly.pdbx_strand_id
1 'polypeptide(L)'
;MSVKAVSTLGVNTKPEDPKAGEAWELAVKQAKDAGIEWQRPKDDTRTAQEIIDDSPLLKNLGDQSDVKKMLENRVGHFTNDPDAAYRATQVLEHIEKLDEGGNRVAGKDVNNGRVDGFTKGGDAKHGTEAGRLQDFGKYGFSNLKGELKDLSSASNDPQAREQAEALGIKWERPENDQRSAQEIIDDNPLIKNLGNQSGVKDMLKEQVGDFDTDADAAYRAGQVMDRISMFDATGKSLSGGDVFNSSVDGFTKSGEAKHGTEAGRLQDFGKYGFSALPELKKTDEIGSYKDYLKTNPDADEASKTLARYAAILDDSFEAIKGKTGAGKYLTADNLTEYKEQNTQLSDEVKQALDFFSQPGAFQLIDNAKNPLGKGPDGDVSQGDIQSWLKSSSVPKDATSVTALLASIADNNLLAKVDTSGFSKDVFEHPENYTAEQKAAVLQDLQTAQQLIIQGSGAGMWKDDKSQVTIANIVRSHPDAQKLLDDVNEHIAILQDDKEVAKYMSENSTSELKKLVDDSPALKQALEKTYQDEVKSGKALDSLWEAKSKDGKTDQQQILAEFFATGQSLQSALGIQDVSELQSAVKSSSHNQELQDFYEKSLASGDRLNVLLKDHTIEEATSAFGMEVAMYNAALDPEFTGKFDTQLNDNFSKIVQGNAFKDASFDDIKQAFGINGGDQLDEAKVKALIEQISKDSPELLVNADGTVATPDQILATFRGDWDLLRQGTKTIDSLGLFSKDSSVKEASSKGVLHGVSGLFMAGITIAKGAKNAGKLTDRQIVDITTGSVQSATLLTEGGIKGYQNYLKEVKGKLDGDLLNTVGSLLDDVSPENAGLQNQTKLHEKLTSNLKKLEEAAKGVGGIAGIAAGAYGIFDGVQSIRKGDTVAGGLSITAGSLGIMAGLASTVEGGLGLLGVNLTTRVIPMLAGTLGFAAAGVAALATMIPMLIEEGKQETRVGNFANMLSEYLTHYEIDGVKNGDIWDIPDEEWPGPDETIAS
;
A
#
# COMPACT_ATOMS: atom_id res chain seq x y z
N MET A 1 8.69 63.57 47.72
CA MET A 1 9.79 64.51 47.39
C MET A 1 9.91 64.53 45.87
N SER A 2 9.71 65.68 45.23
CA SER A 2 9.68 65.78 43.76
C SER A 2 11.10 65.95 43.21
N VAL A 3 11.44 65.14 42.21
CA VAL A 3 12.68 65.23 41.40
C VAL A 3 12.57 66.45 40.46
N LYS A 4 12.46 67.65 41.02
CA LYS A 4 12.50 68.93 40.27
C LYS A 4 13.92 69.49 40.12
N ALA A 5 14.92 68.86 40.73
CA ALA A 5 16.26 69.43 40.92
C ALA A 5 17.31 69.05 39.86
N VAL A 6 16.91 68.46 38.72
CA VAL A 6 17.85 68.08 37.64
C VAL A 6 17.90 69.12 36.50
N SER A 7 17.31 70.31 36.70
CA SER A 7 16.96 71.22 35.60
C SER A 7 18.06 72.18 35.10
N THR A 8 19.33 72.04 35.48
CA THR A 8 20.37 73.04 35.08
C THR A 8 21.78 72.54 34.80
N LEU A 9 22.07 71.24 34.93
CA LEU A 9 23.37 70.65 34.56
C LEU A 9 23.11 69.41 33.70
N GLY A 10 23.88 69.22 32.63
CA GLY A 10 23.68 68.17 31.63
C GLY A 10 23.32 66.81 32.25
N VAL A 11 22.14 66.30 31.91
CA VAL A 11 21.46 65.16 32.56
C VAL A 11 22.15 63.81 32.26
N ASN A 12 23.15 63.81 31.39
CA ASN A 12 23.94 62.62 31.03
C ASN A 12 25.08 62.35 32.03
N THR A 13 25.36 63.26 32.96
CA THR A 13 26.36 63.07 34.01
C THR A 13 25.71 63.18 35.39
N LYS A 14 26.00 62.21 36.27
CA LYS A 14 25.52 62.20 37.66
C LYS A 14 25.87 63.55 38.34
N PRO A 15 24.91 64.24 38.97
CA PRO A 15 25.18 65.50 39.68
C PRO A 15 26.22 65.33 40.79
N GLU A 16 27.09 66.35 40.96
CA GLU A 16 28.08 66.37 42.06
C GLU A 16 27.43 66.53 43.45
N ASP A 17 26.24 67.13 43.53
CA ASP A 17 25.46 67.19 44.76
C ASP A 17 24.96 65.79 45.15
N PRO A 18 25.27 65.27 46.35
CA PRO A 18 24.94 63.89 46.74
C PRO A 18 23.43 63.57 46.68
N LYS A 19 22.57 64.52 47.08
CA LYS A 19 21.11 64.29 47.10
C LYS A 19 20.53 64.31 45.69
N ALA A 20 21.01 65.20 44.83
CA ALA A 20 20.66 65.20 43.42
C ALA A 20 21.20 63.94 42.71
N GLY A 21 22.39 63.47 43.10
CA GLY A 21 23.00 62.23 42.61
C GLY A 21 22.18 60.99 42.94
N GLU A 22 21.72 60.83 44.18
CA GLU A 22 20.84 59.72 44.59
C GLU A 22 19.50 59.74 43.83
N ALA A 23 18.89 60.92 43.66
CA ALA A 23 17.65 61.06 42.91
C ALA A 23 17.82 60.73 41.41
N TRP A 24 18.97 61.08 40.84
CA TRP A 24 19.34 60.73 39.46
C TRP A 24 19.52 59.22 39.30
N GLU A 25 20.27 58.55 40.19
CA GLU A 25 20.46 57.09 40.15
C GLU A 25 19.14 56.33 40.30
N LEU A 26 18.26 56.81 41.18
CA LEU A 26 16.92 56.24 41.32
C LEU A 26 16.10 56.39 40.03
N ALA A 27 16.17 57.55 39.36
CA ALA A 27 15.46 57.77 38.10
C ALA A 27 16.03 56.89 36.97
N VAL A 28 17.34 56.73 36.89
CA VAL A 28 18.01 55.82 35.93
C VAL A 28 17.56 54.39 36.15
N LYS A 29 17.53 53.94 37.41
CA LYS A 29 17.05 52.61 37.75
C LYS A 29 15.58 52.42 37.38
N GLN A 30 14.71 53.38 37.72
CA GLN A 30 13.28 53.30 37.40
C GLN A 30 13.00 53.37 35.90
N ALA A 31 13.78 54.13 35.15
CA ALA A 31 13.72 54.13 33.69
C ALA A 31 14.07 52.75 33.15
N LYS A 32 15.18 52.16 33.63
CA LYS A 32 15.58 50.81 33.27
C LYS A 32 14.53 49.75 33.63
N ASP A 33 13.93 49.85 34.82
CA ASP A 33 12.85 48.96 35.26
C ASP A 33 11.58 49.07 34.38
N ALA A 34 11.42 50.19 33.66
CA ALA A 34 10.36 50.42 32.68
C ALA A 34 10.78 50.10 31.22
N GLY A 35 11.97 49.52 31.01
CA GLY A 35 12.50 49.20 29.68
C GLY A 35 13.05 50.42 28.92
N ILE A 36 13.36 51.51 29.62
CA ILE A 36 13.84 52.75 29.02
C ILE A 36 15.35 52.88 29.21
N GLU A 37 16.07 52.93 28.10
CA GLU A 37 17.50 53.17 28.09
C GLU A 37 17.82 54.62 28.41
N TRP A 38 18.72 54.83 29.36
CA TRP A 38 19.08 56.18 29.79
C TRP A 38 19.92 56.92 28.77
N GLN A 39 20.72 56.24 27.96
CA GLN A 39 21.57 56.84 26.95
C GLN A 39 21.36 56.08 25.65
N ARG A 40 21.66 56.74 24.53
CA ARG A 40 21.58 56.07 23.23
C ARG A 40 22.65 54.99 23.10
N PRO A 41 22.41 53.97 22.26
CA PRO A 41 23.45 53.06 21.81
C PRO A 41 24.67 53.81 21.29
N LYS A 42 25.87 53.25 21.49
CA LYS A 42 27.15 53.93 21.18
C LYS A 42 27.33 54.25 19.69
N ASP A 43 26.63 53.51 18.84
CA ASP A 43 26.61 53.60 17.40
C ASP A 43 25.49 54.52 16.86
N ASP A 44 24.57 54.99 17.70
CA ASP A 44 23.57 55.99 17.31
C ASP A 44 24.20 57.39 17.26
N THR A 45 24.53 57.84 16.06
CA THR A 45 25.13 59.15 15.81
C THR A 45 24.13 60.26 15.52
N ARG A 46 22.81 60.00 15.60
CA ARG A 46 21.78 61.00 15.27
C ARG A 46 21.87 62.22 16.18
N THR A 47 21.45 63.37 15.68
CA THR A 47 21.28 64.59 16.48
C THR A 47 19.93 64.57 17.21
N ALA A 48 19.77 65.46 18.20
CA ALA A 48 18.49 65.60 18.91
C ALA A 48 17.34 65.92 17.94
N GLN A 49 17.61 66.76 16.93
CA GLN A 49 16.64 67.14 15.92
C GLN A 49 16.26 65.95 15.02
N GLU A 50 17.24 65.15 14.59
CA GLU A 50 16.97 63.93 13.81
C GLU A 50 16.11 62.93 14.61
N ILE A 51 16.41 62.72 15.90
CA ILE A 51 15.61 61.84 16.78
C ILE A 51 14.17 62.36 16.95
N ILE A 52 14.00 63.68 17.11
CA ILE A 52 12.67 64.29 17.17
C ILE A 52 11.94 64.10 15.84
N ASP A 53 12.61 64.34 14.71
CA ASP A 53 12.00 64.22 13.40
C ASP A 53 11.62 62.78 13.04
N ASP A 54 12.39 61.81 13.52
CA ASP A 54 12.15 60.36 13.40
C ASP A 54 11.03 59.86 14.33
N SER A 55 10.65 60.63 15.35
CA SER A 55 9.61 60.26 16.32
C SER A 55 8.36 61.13 16.13
N PRO A 56 7.33 60.66 15.40
CA PRO A 56 6.09 61.43 15.19
C PRO A 56 5.44 61.90 16.49
N LEU A 57 5.44 61.05 17.53
CA LEU A 57 4.90 61.40 18.86
C LEU A 57 5.61 62.62 19.44
N LEU A 58 6.96 62.62 19.44
CA LEU A 58 7.75 63.72 20.01
C LEU A 58 7.70 64.97 19.13
N LYS A 59 7.74 64.79 17.80
CA LYS A 59 7.62 65.86 16.81
C LYS A 59 6.30 66.62 16.91
N ASN A 60 5.21 65.88 17.03
CA ASN A 60 3.85 66.41 17.05
C ASN A 60 3.37 66.75 18.47
N LEU A 61 4.20 66.53 19.50
CA LEU A 61 3.84 66.81 20.88
C LEU A 61 3.61 68.32 21.08
N GLY A 62 2.35 68.69 21.28
CA GLY A 62 1.98 70.01 21.73
C GLY A 62 2.24 70.21 23.22
N ASP A 63 2.09 71.46 23.69
CA ASP A 63 2.32 71.82 25.10
C ASP A 63 1.00 72.04 25.88
N GLN A 64 -0.08 71.36 25.46
CA GLN A 64 -1.34 71.38 26.20
C GLN A 64 -1.12 70.85 27.61
N SER A 65 -1.68 71.52 28.63
CA SER A 65 -1.46 71.15 30.04
C SER A 65 0.02 71.08 30.46
N ASP A 66 0.90 71.87 29.84
CA ASP A 66 2.35 71.93 30.08
C ASP A 66 3.08 70.58 29.88
N VAL A 67 2.50 69.62 29.15
CA VAL A 67 3.04 68.24 29.07
C VAL A 67 4.43 68.19 28.46
N LYS A 68 4.76 69.09 27.51
CA LYS A 68 6.08 69.13 26.87
C LYS A 68 7.13 69.55 27.89
N LYS A 69 6.84 70.60 28.65
CA LYS A 69 7.69 71.06 29.75
C LYS A 69 7.81 70.03 30.86
N MET A 70 6.72 69.32 31.18
CA MET A 70 6.74 68.24 32.15
C MET A 70 7.63 67.07 31.72
N LEU A 71 7.59 66.69 30.44
CA LEU A 71 8.46 65.69 29.85
C LEU A 71 9.93 66.13 29.93
N GLU A 72 10.25 67.35 29.47
CA GLU A 72 11.62 67.92 29.55
C GLU A 72 12.18 67.89 30.98
N ASN A 73 11.36 68.22 31.99
CA ASN A 73 11.78 68.19 33.38
C ASN A 73 12.17 66.81 33.90
N ARG A 74 11.72 65.72 33.23
CA ARG A 74 12.01 64.33 33.63
C ARG A 74 13.10 63.69 32.80
N VAL A 75 13.12 63.94 31.50
CA VAL A 75 14.03 63.27 30.56
C VAL A 75 15.24 64.12 30.18
N GLY A 76 15.23 65.41 30.51
CA GLY A 76 16.23 66.40 30.09
C GLY A 76 15.77 67.24 28.90
N HIS A 77 16.59 68.22 28.52
CA HIS A 77 16.30 69.14 27.41
C HIS A 77 16.44 68.46 26.04
N PHE A 78 15.45 67.65 25.68
CA PHE A 78 15.45 66.85 24.46
C PHE A 78 15.54 67.63 23.14
N THR A 79 15.32 68.95 23.16
CA THR A 79 15.49 69.80 21.97
C THR A 79 16.95 69.96 21.53
N ASN A 80 17.90 69.82 22.46
CA ASN A 80 19.32 70.04 22.20
C ASN A 80 20.23 68.91 22.71
N ASP A 81 19.70 68.01 23.55
CA ASP A 81 20.41 66.84 24.08
C ASP A 81 19.87 65.57 23.40
N PRO A 82 20.67 64.93 22.53
CA PRO A 82 20.23 63.74 21.80
C PRO A 82 19.89 62.55 22.71
N ASP A 83 20.57 62.35 23.83
CA ASP A 83 20.24 61.28 24.78
C ASP A 83 18.91 61.56 25.48
N ALA A 84 18.63 62.84 25.78
CA ALA A 84 17.33 63.25 26.30
C ALA A 84 16.21 63.08 25.25
N ALA A 85 16.49 63.34 23.97
CA ALA A 85 15.54 63.08 22.88
C ALA A 85 15.19 61.61 22.76
N TYR A 86 16.21 60.74 22.78
CA TYR A 86 16.01 59.30 22.75
C TYR A 86 15.22 58.76 23.95
N ARG A 87 15.56 59.21 25.17
CA ARG A 87 14.77 58.89 26.37
C ARG A 87 13.33 59.40 26.26
N ALA A 88 13.12 60.61 25.73
CA ALA A 88 11.79 61.20 25.56
C ALA A 88 10.92 60.38 24.60
N THR A 89 11.49 59.93 23.49
CA THR A 89 10.82 59.05 22.53
C THR A 89 10.35 57.75 23.20
N GLN A 90 11.23 57.07 23.94
CA GLN A 90 10.88 55.83 24.65
C GLN A 90 9.80 56.04 25.72
N VAL A 91 9.82 57.17 26.44
CA VAL A 91 8.76 57.50 27.41
C VAL A 91 7.42 57.68 26.72
N LEU A 92 7.39 58.37 25.57
CA LEU A 92 6.15 58.56 24.82
C LEU A 92 5.64 57.24 24.22
N GLU A 93 6.54 56.38 23.72
CA GLU A 93 6.19 55.04 23.27
C GLU A 93 5.64 54.17 24.41
N HIS A 94 6.24 54.23 25.60
CA HIS A 94 5.71 53.55 26.80
C HIS A 94 4.28 54.01 27.10
N ILE A 95 4.05 55.31 27.09
CA ILE A 95 2.72 55.90 27.36
C ILE A 95 1.69 55.51 26.29
N GLU A 96 2.08 55.47 25.02
CA GLU A 96 1.21 55.07 23.91
C GLU A 96 0.88 53.58 23.97
N LYS A 97 1.87 52.73 24.25
CA LYS A 97 1.74 51.28 24.18
C LYS A 97 1.19 50.62 25.44
N LEU A 98 1.35 51.23 26.62
CA LEU A 98 0.99 50.63 27.91
C LEU A 98 -0.09 51.43 28.65
N ASP A 99 -1.03 50.72 29.29
CA ASP A 99 -2.05 51.32 30.14
C ASP A 99 -1.51 51.68 31.54
N GLU A 100 -2.39 52.18 32.41
CA GLU A 100 -2.04 52.54 33.79
C GLU A 100 -1.65 51.34 34.68
N GLY A 101 -2.06 50.14 34.29
CA GLY A 101 -1.66 48.87 34.92
C GLY A 101 -0.36 48.30 34.35
N GLY A 102 0.12 48.85 33.24
CA GLY A 102 1.29 48.37 32.50
C GLY A 102 1.00 47.26 31.49
N ASN A 103 -0.27 47.09 31.10
CA ASN A 103 -0.65 46.11 30.07
C ASN A 103 -0.58 46.73 28.68
N ARG A 104 -0.26 45.91 27.67
CA ARG A 104 -0.23 46.32 26.27
C ARG A 104 -1.62 46.72 25.78
N VAL A 105 -1.77 47.98 25.37
CA VAL A 105 -2.99 48.47 24.71
C VAL A 105 -2.94 48.23 23.21
N ALA A 106 -4.10 48.11 22.59
CA ALA A 106 -4.24 48.01 21.15
C ALA A 106 -5.48 48.79 20.71
N GLY A 107 -5.44 49.39 19.52
CA GLY A 107 -6.55 50.17 18.97
C GLY A 107 -6.07 51.26 18.03
N LYS A 108 -7.03 52.00 17.45
CA LYS A 108 -6.76 53.05 16.45
C LYS A 108 -5.95 54.26 16.97
N ASP A 109 -5.89 54.41 18.28
CA ASP A 109 -5.18 55.51 18.93
C ASP A 109 -3.69 55.17 19.09
N VAL A 110 -3.31 53.89 18.97
CA VAL A 110 -1.90 53.43 19.00
C VAL A 110 -1.24 53.61 17.63
N ASN A 111 0.01 54.08 17.61
CA ASN A 111 0.85 54.32 16.43
C ASN A 111 0.28 55.34 15.44
N ASN A 112 -0.56 56.27 15.89
CA ASN A 112 -1.12 57.32 15.04
C ASN A 112 -0.26 58.60 15.03
N GLY A 113 0.85 58.60 15.77
CA GLY A 113 1.85 59.66 15.79
C GLY A 113 1.44 60.92 16.56
N ARG A 114 0.46 60.83 17.47
CA ARG A 114 0.09 61.90 18.40
C ARG A 114 -0.30 61.33 19.76
N VAL A 115 -0.22 62.15 20.80
CA VAL A 115 -0.71 61.80 22.15
C VAL A 115 -2.21 62.10 22.24
N ASP A 116 -3.02 61.07 22.43
CA ASP A 116 -4.48 61.19 22.49
C ASP A 116 -5.05 61.41 23.90
N GLY A 117 -6.25 61.98 23.95
CA GLY A 117 -7.01 62.14 25.19
C GLY A 117 -7.08 63.55 25.78
N PHE A 118 -6.56 64.56 25.07
CA PHE A 118 -6.82 65.96 25.39
C PHE A 118 -8.28 66.35 25.09
N THR A 119 -8.88 67.13 25.97
CA THR A 119 -10.18 67.80 25.72
C THR A 119 -9.98 69.00 24.80
N LYS A 120 -11.09 69.56 24.29
CA LYS A 120 -11.06 70.84 23.54
C LYS A 120 -10.48 72.01 24.35
N GLY A 121 -10.54 71.95 25.68
CA GLY A 121 -9.95 72.94 26.58
C GLY A 121 -8.46 72.74 26.85
N GLY A 122 -7.87 71.64 26.36
CA GLY A 122 -6.47 71.29 26.60
C GLY A 122 -6.25 70.43 27.85
N ASP A 123 -7.29 70.11 28.62
CA ASP A 123 -7.19 69.23 29.79
C ASP A 123 -6.97 67.77 29.36
N ALA A 124 -6.06 67.07 30.02
CA ALA A 124 -5.84 65.64 29.82
C ALA A 124 -6.93 64.80 30.51
N LYS A 125 -7.52 63.85 29.81
CA LYS A 125 -8.49 62.91 30.41
C LYS A 125 -7.76 61.79 31.16
N HIS A 126 -8.23 61.48 32.36
CA HIS A 126 -7.75 60.31 33.10
C HIS A 126 -7.96 59.01 32.30
N GLY A 127 -7.03 58.07 32.40
CA GLY A 127 -7.03 56.80 31.65
C GLY A 127 -6.60 56.90 30.18
N THR A 128 -6.29 58.08 29.66
CA THR A 128 -5.79 58.29 28.28
C THR A 128 -4.27 58.50 28.26
N GLU A 129 -3.66 58.45 27.08
CA GLU A 129 -2.23 58.72 26.89
C GLU A 129 -1.84 60.11 27.44
N ALA A 130 -2.63 61.13 27.14
CA ALA A 130 -2.45 62.48 27.68
C ALA A 130 -2.49 62.50 29.21
N GLY A 131 -3.40 61.74 29.82
CA GLY A 131 -3.50 61.59 31.27
C GLY A 131 -2.26 60.92 31.86
N ARG A 132 -1.81 59.82 31.25
CA ARG A 132 -0.60 59.09 31.65
C ARG A 132 0.66 59.92 31.48
N LEU A 133 0.77 60.74 30.43
CA LEU A 133 1.87 61.68 30.24
C LEU A 133 1.89 62.77 31.32
N GLN A 134 0.72 63.28 31.70
CA GLN A 134 0.62 64.24 32.80
C GLN A 134 1.02 63.60 34.14
N ASP A 135 0.58 62.38 34.40
CA ASP A 135 0.96 61.64 35.61
C ASP A 135 2.46 61.32 35.65
N PHE A 136 3.06 60.93 34.51
CA PHE A 136 4.52 60.80 34.37
C PHE A 136 5.22 62.13 34.69
N GLY A 137 4.73 63.24 34.14
CA GLY A 137 5.23 64.58 34.45
C GLY A 137 5.25 64.88 35.96
N LYS A 138 4.20 64.47 36.66
CA LYS A 138 4.01 64.72 38.10
C LYS A 138 4.79 63.77 39.00
N TYR A 139 4.88 62.48 38.66
CA TYR A 139 5.40 61.43 39.53
C TYR A 139 6.73 60.84 39.06
N GLY A 140 7.11 61.00 37.79
CA GLY A 140 8.35 60.49 37.20
C GLY A 140 8.27 59.01 36.79
N PHE A 141 9.44 58.41 36.50
CA PHE A 141 9.57 57.06 35.96
C PHE A 141 8.90 55.96 36.80
N SER A 142 8.82 56.09 38.12
CA SER A 142 8.08 55.12 38.98
C SER A 142 6.59 54.95 38.64
N ASN A 143 6.02 55.89 37.89
CA ASN A 143 4.62 55.86 37.45
C ASN A 143 4.42 55.18 36.10
N LEU A 144 5.50 54.90 35.36
CA LEU A 144 5.46 54.04 34.19
C LEU A 144 5.33 52.60 34.69
N LYS A 145 4.17 51.99 34.46
CA LYS A 145 3.88 50.60 34.84
C LYS A 145 4.14 49.70 33.64
N GLY A 146 4.65 48.49 33.89
CA GLY A 146 5.08 47.59 32.82
C GLY A 146 6.41 48.01 32.21
N GLU A 147 6.94 47.13 31.36
CA GLU A 147 8.23 47.28 30.71
C GLU A 147 8.02 47.46 29.20
N LEU A 148 8.65 48.49 28.62
CA LEU A 148 8.73 48.64 27.18
C LEU A 148 9.64 47.54 26.63
N LYS A 149 9.09 46.65 25.79
CA LYS A 149 9.85 45.52 25.25
C LYS A 149 10.88 45.98 24.23
N ASP A 150 12.14 45.59 24.44
CA ASP A 150 13.18 45.70 23.43
C ASP A 150 13.07 44.53 22.43
N LEU A 151 12.88 44.86 21.15
CA LEU A 151 12.77 43.86 20.07
C LEU A 151 14.02 42.98 19.96
N SER A 152 15.20 43.51 20.29
CA SER A 152 16.46 42.76 20.26
C SER A 152 16.55 41.70 21.35
N SER A 153 15.80 41.89 22.44
CA SER A 153 15.77 41.00 23.59
C SER A 153 14.77 39.85 23.47
N ALA A 154 13.78 39.97 22.58
CA ALA A 154 12.71 38.97 22.42
C ALA A 154 13.23 37.58 22.07
N SER A 155 14.34 37.49 21.32
CA SER A 155 14.99 36.22 20.96
C SER A 155 15.60 35.48 22.16
N ASN A 156 15.84 36.18 23.28
CA ASN A 156 16.49 35.67 24.48
C ASN A 156 15.52 35.33 25.62
N ASP A 157 14.21 35.41 25.41
CA ASP A 157 13.19 35.07 26.42
C ASP A 157 13.01 33.54 26.50
N PRO A 158 13.50 32.87 27.57
CA PRO A 158 13.42 31.42 27.67
C PRO A 158 11.98 30.92 27.86
N GLN A 159 11.13 31.73 28.49
CA GLN A 159 9.74 31.36 28.74
C GLN A 159 8.92 31.44 27.45
N ALA A 160 9.12 32.50 26.66
CA ALA A 160 8.51 32.60 25.33
C ALA A 160 8.97 31.46 24.41
N ARG A 161 10.25 31.10 24.46
CA ARG A 161 10.81 29.96 23.72
C ARG A 161 10.16 28.64 24.12
N GLU A 162 10.07 28.35 25.42
CA GLU A 162 9.42 27.14 25.92
C GLU A 162 7.94 27.06 25.49
N GLN A 163 7.21 28.18 25.56
CA GLN A 163 5.81 28.23 25.13
C GLN A 163 5.66 28.04 23.61
N ALA A 164 6.54 28.62 22.80
CA ALA A 164 6.54 28.43 21.36
C ALA A 164 6.84 26.97 21.00
N GLU A 165 7.87 26.37 21.61
CA GLU A 165 8.28 24.99 21.36
C GLU A 165 7.19 23.98 21.78
N ALA A 166 6.46 24.24 22.87
CA ALA A 166 5.31 23.43 23.30
C ALA A 166 4.16 23.43 22.26
N LEU A 167 4.07 24.48 21.45
CA LEU A 167 3.10 24.60 20.35
C LEU A 167 3.65 24.03 19.02
N GLY A 168 4.88 23.50 19.01
CA GLY A 168 5.55 23.04 17.81
C GLY A 168 6.14 24.17 16.95
N ILE A 169 6.15 25.41 17.43
CA ILE A 169 6.76 26.54 16.74
C ILE A 169 8.28 26.46 16.95
N LYS A 170 9.02 26.38 15.85
CA LYS A 170 10.48 26.33 15.86
C LYS A 170 11.03 27.73 16.13
N TRP A 171 11.83 27.85 17.19
CA TRP A 171 12.39 29.13 17.63
C TRP A 171 13.44 29.69 16.67
N GLU A 172 14.20 28.82 16.04
CA GLU A 172 15.27 29.15 15.10
C GLU A 172 15.01 28.39 13.79
N ARG A 173 15.55 28.90 12.69
CA ARG A 173 15.46 28.23 11.40
C ARG A 173 16.25 26.91 11.39
N PRO A 174 15.86 25.94 10.56
CA PRO A 174 16.68 24.75 10.29
C PRO A 174 18.08 25.14 9.81
N GLU A 175 19.11 24.36 10.17
CA GLU A 175 20.52 24.67 9.85
C GLU A 175 20.78 24.85 8.34
N ASN A 176 19.99 24.19 7.49
CA ASN A 176 20.08 24.26 6.04
C ASN A 176 19.29 25.43 5.41
N ASP A 177 18.48 26.17 6.17
CA ASP A 177 17.77 27.34 5.67
C ASP A 177 18.67 28.59 5.73
N GLN A 178 19.10 29.03 4.54
CA GLN A 178 20.01 30.17 4.37
C GLN A 178 19.29 31.45 3.92
N ARG A 179 17.95 31.45 3.87
CA ARG A 179 17.18 32.62 3.42
C ARG A 179 17.38 33.81 4.36
N SER A 180 17.46 35.01 3.82
CA SER A 180 17.43 36.25 4.59
C SER A 180 16.04 36.52 5.19
N ALA A 181 15.97 37.44 6.16
CA ALA A 181 14.69 37.90 6.72
C ALA A 181 13.74 38.40 5.63
N GLN A 182 14.28 39.15 4.66
CA GLN A 182 13.51 39.68 3.53
C GLN A 182 12.97 38.59 2.61
N GLU A 183 13.77 37.56 2.28
CA GLU A 183 13.29 36.42 1.49
C GLU A 183 12.17 35.67 2.20
N ILE A 184 12.29 35.45 3.52
CA ILE A 184 11.23 34.80 4.31
C ILE A 184 9.95 35.64 4.34
N ILE A 185 10.07 36.96 4.48
CA ILE A 185 8.92 37.87 4.41
C ILE A 185 8.29 37.81 3.02
N ASP A 186 9.10 37.86 1.96
CA ASP A 186 8.60 37.85 0.59
C ASP A 186 7.89 36.54 0.21
N ASP A 187 8.36 35.42 0.76
CA ASP A 187 7.75 34.10 0.65
C ASP A 187 6.49 33.93 1.50
N ASN A 188 6.25 34.81 2.48
CA ASN A 188 5.07 34.77 3.35
C ASN A 188 4.13 35.96 3.11
N PRO A 189 3.06 35.80 2.29
CA PRO A 189 2.16 36.89 1.94
C PRO A 189 1.47 37.53 3.15
N LEU A 190 1.21 36.77 4.22
CA LEU A 190 0.58 37.29 5.44
C LEU A 190 1.47 38.32 6.13
N ILE A 191 2.77 38.05 6.24
CA ILE A 191 3.73 39.00 6.82
C ILE A 191 4.00 40.15 5.86
N LYS A 192 4.26 39.84 4.59
CA LYS A 192 4.53 40.83 3.55
C LYS A 192 3.47 41.92 3.47
N ASN A 193 2.21 41.53 3.56
CA ASN A 193 1.06 42.43 3.45
C ASN A 193 0.54 42.89 4.82
N LEU A 194 1.22 42.56 5.93
CA LEU A 194 0.79 42.93 7.26
C LEU A 194 0.94 44.44 7.48
N GLY A 195 -0.19 45.15 7.50
CA GLY A 195 -0.24 46.52 7.98
C GLY A 195 -0.13 46.61 9.50
N ASN A 196 0.10 47.82 10.01
CA ASN A 196 0.21 48.07 11.45
C ASN A 196 -1.09 48.64 12.07
N GLN A 197 -2.27 48.33 11.50
CA GLN A 197 -3.55 48.76 12.05
C GLN A 197 -3.72 48.20 13.47
N SER A 198 -4.18 49.02 14.42
CA SER A 198 -4.23 48.65 15.84
C SER A 198 -2.90 48.20 16.46
N GLY A 199 -1.76 48.53 15.83
CA GLY A 199 -0.42 48.18 16.34
C GLY A 199 -0.02 46.72 16.17
N VAL A 200 -0.76 45.92 15.39
CA VAL A 200 -0.54 44.46 15.33
C VAL A 200 0.83 44.05 14.79
N LYS A 201 1.43 44.82 13.87
CA LYS A 201 2.75 44.51 13.31
C LYS A 201 3.81 44.64 14.40
N ASP A 202 3.74 45.72 15.17
CA ASP A 202 4.68 45.96 16.27
C ASP A 202 4.45 44.97 17.41
N MET A 203 3.19 44.66 17.73
CA MET A 203 2.88 43.68 18.75
C MET A 203 3.38 42.27 18.35
N LEU A 204 3.35 41.91 17.06
CA LEU A 204 3.98 40.69 16.57
C LEU A 204 5.49 40.71 16.81
N LYS A 205 6.17 41.80 16.42
CA LYS A 205 7.62 41.97 16.65
C LYS A 205 7.99 41.90 18.14
N GLU A 206 7.19 42.50 19.01
CA GLU A 206 7.37 42.49 20.46
C GLU A 206 7.31 41.07 21.07
N GLN A 207 6.76 40.07 20.35
CA GLN A 207 6.71 38.68 20.78
C GLN A 207 7.72 37.78 20.05
N VAL A 208 8.01 38.04 18.77
CA VAL A 208 8.84 37.16 17.93
C VAL A 208 10.24 37.70 17.61
N GLY A 209 10.51 38.96 17.95
CA GLY A 209 11.71 39.70 17.56
C GLY A 209 11.50 40.56 16.31
N ASP A 210 12.51 41.37 15.97
CA ASP A 210 12.46 42.23 14.79
C ASP A 210 12.60 41.44 13.47
N PHE A 211 11.48 40.90 12.99
CA PHE A 211 11.45 40.10 11.78
C PHE A 211 11.82 40.85 10.50
N ASP A 212 11.88 42.18 10.49
CA ASP A 212 12.31 42.93 9.30
C ASP A 212 13.84 42.78 9.07
N THR A 213 14.61 42.40 10.11
CA THR A 213 16.08 42.31 10.05
C THR A 213 16.65 40.98 10.55
N ASP A 214 15.96 40.29 11.45
CA ASP A 214 16.33 38.97 11.99
C ASP A 214 15.55 37.87 11.24
N ALA A 215 16.30 37.00 10.55
CA ALA A 215 15.73 35.91 9.78
C ALA A 215 15.09 34.82 10.65
N ASP A 216 15.58 34.58 11.87
CA ASP A 216 14.95 33.65 12.80
C ASP A 216 13.65 34.25 13.36
N ALA A 217 13.63 35.56 13.61
CA ALA A 217 12.39 36.27 13.94
C ALA A 217 11.36 36.22 12.80
N ALA A 218 11.79 36.41 11.55
CA ALA A 218 10.91 36.27 10.38
C ALA A 218 10.32 34.87 10.23
N TYR A 219 11.15 33.84 10.44
CA TYR A 219 10.70 32.45 10.41
C TYR A 219 9.73 32.11 11.53
N ARG A 220 9.99 32.56 12.77
CA ARG A 220 9.04 32.45 13.89
C ARG A 220 7.73 33.18 13.60
N ALA A 221 7.81 34.40 13.08
CA ALA A 221 6.65 35.19 12.70
C ALA A 221 5.78 34.43 11.69
N GLY A 222 6.39 33.78 10.70
CA GLY A 222 5.67 33.03 9.66
C GLY A 222 4.80 31.93 10.25
N GLN A 223 5.39 31.12 11.13
CA GLN A 223 4.69 30.04 11.83
C GLN A 223 3.55 30.55 12.73
N VAL A 224 3.73 31.71 13.38
CA VAL A 224 2.67 32.35 14.19
C VAL A 224 1.52 32.83 13.29
N MET A 225 1.84 33.46 12.17
CA MET A 225 0.84 33.91 11.20
C MET A 225 0.05 32.75 10.59
N ASP A 226 0.72 31.63 10.30
CA ASP A 226 0.07 30.41 9.86
C ASP A 226 -0.85 29.86 10.95
N ARG A 227 -0.39 29.78 12.20
CA ARG A 227 -1.25 29.35 13.32
C ARG A 227 -2.51 30.21 13.45
N ILE A 228 -2.38 31.53 13.31
CA ILE A 228 -3.50 32.47 13.45
C ILE A 228 -4.49 32.39 12.29
N SER A 229 -3.99 32.22 11.06
CA SER A 229 -4.81 32.14 9.85
C SER A 229 -5.46 30.77 9.66
N MET A 230 -4.84 29.71 10.19
CA MET A 230 -5.31 28.34 9.98
C MET A 230 -6.27 27.84 11.05
N PHE A 231 -6.13 28.31 12.29
CA PHE A 231 -6.87 27.75 13.43
C PHE A 231 -7.71 28.82 14.14
N ASP A 232 -8.89 28.42 14.58
CA ASP A 232 -9.70 29.22 15.47
C ASP A 232 -9.11 29.25 16.90
N ALA A 233 -9.73 30.01 17.81
CA ALA A 233 -9.26 30.13 19.19
C ALA A 233 -9.31 28.81 20.00
N THR A 234 -9.92 27.75 19.46
CA THR A 234 -9.99 26.42 20.07
C THR A 234 -9.04 25.41 19.42
N GLY A 235 -8.25 25.83 18.42
CA GLY A 235 -7.32 24.95 17.72
C GLY A 235 -7.96 24.13 16.61
N LYS A 236 -9.17 24.48 16.18
CA LYS A 236 -9.85 23.82 15.06
C LYS A 236 -9.49 24.51 13.74
N SER A 237 -9.19 23.72 12.71
CA SER A 237 -8.95 24.19 11.35
C SER A 237 -10.13 25.05 10.85
N LEU A 238 -9.81 26.23 10.35
CA LEU A 238 -10.77 27.16 9.76
C LEU A 238 -11.17 26.70 8.35
N SER A 239 -12.36 27.10 7.91
CA SER A 239 -12.86 26.78 6.56
C SER A 239 -13.69 27.94 5.99
N GLY A 240 -13.65 28.12 4.67
CA GLY A 240 -14.37 29.18 3.95
C GLY A 240 -13.49 29.93 2.96
N GLY A 241 -14.12 30.64 2.00
CA GLY A 241 -13.41 31.30 0.90
C GLY A 241 -12.58 32.54 1.28
N ASP A 242 -12.84 33.11 2.45
CA ASP A 242 -12.07 34.26 2.99
C ASP A 242 -10.93 33.80 3.91
N VAL A 243 -10.84 32.50 4.22
CA VAL A 243 -9.77 31.95 5.08
C VAL A 243 -8.55 31.62 4.20
N PHE A 244 -7.34 31.79 4.74
CA PHE A 244 -6.07 31.46 4.09
C PHE A 244 -5.70 32.34 2.87
N ASN A 245 -6.27 33.54 2.76
CA ASN A 245 -5.86 34.48 1.74
C ASN A 245 -4.50 35.15 2.10
N SER A 246 -4.03 36.06 1.24
CA SER A 246 -2.73 36.74 1.41
C SER A 246 -2.76 37.92 2.40
N SER A 247 -3.79 38.05 3.23
CA SER A 247 -3.98 39.18 4.15
C SER A 247 -4.59 38.74 5.48
N VAL A 248 -4.41 39.55 6.52
CA VAL A 248 -5.00 39.30 7.85
C VAL A 248 -6.38 39.94 7.92
N ASP A 249 -7.39 39.11 8.13
CA ASP A 249 -8.78 39.54 8.07
C ASP A 249 -9.42 39.91 9.41
N GLY A 250 -10.44 40.78 9.29
CA GLY A 250 -11.30 41.16 10.40
C GLY A 250 -10.94 42.47 11.10
N PHE A 251 -10.14 43.33 10.45
CA PHE A 251 -10.09 44.74 10.80
C PHE A 251 -11.40 45.46 10.42
N THR A 252 -11.87 46.38 11.25
CA THR A 252 -12.95 47.30 10.91
C THR A 252 -12.43 48.42 9.99
N LYS A 253 -13.34 49.22 9.41
CA LYS A 253 -12.96 50.41 8.64
C LYS A 253 -12.18 51.44 9.47
N SER A 254 -12.33 51.43 10.79
CA SER A 254 -11.56 52.26 11.73
C SER A 254 -10.21 51.64 12.13
N GLY A 255 -9.86 50.47 11.58
CA GLY A 255 -8.60 49.77 11.85
C GLY A 255 -8.60 48.96 13.15
N GLU A 256 -9.76 48.78 13.80
CA GLU A 256 -9.89 47.99 15.04
C GLU A 256 -10.01 46.50 14.70
N ALA A 257 -9.29 45.64 15.41
CA ALA A 257 -9.41 44.19 15.27
C ALA A 257 -10.73 43.68 15.87
N LYS A 258 -11.51 42.91 15.10
CA LYS A 258 -12.72 42.25 15.61
C LYS A 258 -12.37 41.00 16.41
N HIS A 259 -13.05 40.79 17.52
CA HIS A 259 -12.91 39.56 18.30
C HIS A 259 -13.32 38.33 17.49
N GLY A 260 -12.57 37.23 17.62
CA GLY A 260 -12.83 35.97 16.91
C GLY A 260 -12.35 35.91 15.46
N THR A 261 -11.82 37.00 14.89
CA THR A 261 -11.20 37.01 13.55
C THR A 261 -9.69 36.81 13.65
N GLU A 262 -9.01 36.67 12.50
CA GLU A 262 -7.54 36.58 12.44
C GLU A 262 -6.87 37.81 13.06
N ALA A 263 -7.35 39.01 12.72
CA ALA A 263 -6.90 40.27 13.34
C ALA A 263 -7.07 40.28 14.86
N GLY A 264 -8.20 39.75 15.37
CA GLY A 264 -8.44 39.63 16.81
C GLY A 264 -7.46 38.68 17.48
N ARG A 265 -7.23 37.51 16.88
CA ARG A 265 -6.27 36.52 17.39
C ARG A 265 -4.82 37.03 17.33
N LEU A 266 -4.44 37.75 16.28
CA LEU A 266 -3.14 38.41 16.19
C LEU A 266 -2.96 39.48 17.27
N GLN A 267 -4.01 40.25 17.56
CA GLN A 267 -3.98 41.20 18.66
C GLN A 267 -3.86 40.50 20.02
N ASP A 268 -4.57 39.39 20.24
CA ASP A 268 -4.48 38.62 21.48
C ASP A 268 -3.08 37.99 21.65
N PHE A 269 -2.51 37.42 20.57
CA PHE A 269 -1.11 36.97 20.54
C PHE A 269 -0.16 38.11 20.92
N GLY A 270 -0.34 39.28 20.33
CA GLY A 270 0.48 40.44 20.64
C GLY A 270 0.43 40.87 22.12
N LYS A 271 -0.71 40.66 22.81
CA LYS A 271 -0.86 40.97 24.24
C LYS A 271 -0.31 39.90 25.16
N TYR A 272 -0.56 38.63 24.86
CA TYR A 272 -0.32 37.52 25.77
C TYR A 272 0.80 36.56 25.32
N GLY A 273 1.44 36.87 24.19
CA GLY A 273 2.48 36.04 23.59
C GLY A 273 1.97 34.68 23.13
N PHE A 274 2.87 33.69 23.13
CA PHE A 274 2.59 32.32 22.69
C PHE A 274 1.46 31.64 23.47
N SER A 275 1.21 32.03 24.72
CA SER A 275 0.09 31.49 25.52
C SER A 275 -1.31 31.80 24.97
N ALA A 276 -1.44 32.77 24.06
CA ALA A 276 -2.71 33.07 23.38
C ALA A 276 -2.95 32.24 22.12
N LEU A 277 -1.95 31.50 21.63
CA LEU A 277 -2.14 30.60 20.50
C LEU A 277 -2.76 29.29 20.99
N PRO A 278 -3.70 28.71 20.24
CA PRO A 278 -4.30 27.44 20.61
C PRO A 278 -3.29 26.30 20.45
N GLU A 279 -3.40 25.32 21.34
CA GLU A 279 -2.87 23.98 21.08
C GLU A 279 -3.58 23.39 19.85
N LEU A 280 -2.85 22.65 19.01
CA LEU A 280 -3.47 21.95 17.91
C LEU A 280 -4.31 20.80 18.44
N LYS A 281 -5.48 20.65 17.84
CA LYS A 281 -6.31 19.47 18.06
C LYS A 281 -5.49 18.22 17.78
N LYS A 282 -5.51 17.28 18.73
CA LYS A 282 -4.82 16.00 18.58
C LYS A 282 -5.51 15.17 17.49
N THR A 283 -4.72 14.37 16.78
CA THR A 283 -5.16 13.56 15.63
C THR A 283 -6.18 12.49 16.03
N ASP A 284 -6.13 12.00 17.27
CA ASP A 284 -7.12 11.09 17.87
C ASP A 284 -8.48 11.75 18.15
N GLU A 285 -8.54 13.08 18.13
CA GLU A 285 -9.77 13.83 18.32
C GLU A 285 -10.52 14.16 17.02
N ILE A 286 -9.94 13.86 15.85
CA ILE A 286 -10.54 14.10 14.54
C ILE A 286 -11.85 13.30 14.41
N GLY A 287 -12.90 13.97 13.92
CA GLY A 287 -14.25 13.42 13.90
C GLY A 287 -14.37 12.15 13.04
N SER A 288 -13.83 12.20 11.83
CA SER A 288 -13.83 11.07 10.90
C SER A 288 -13.01 9.88 11.40
N TYR A 289 -11.91 10.11 12.11
CA TYR A 289 -11.17 9.03 12.78
C TYR A 289 -11.94 8.40 13.94
N LYS A 290 -12.62 9.21 14.76
CA LYS A 290 -13.52 8.70 15.82
C LYS A 290 -14.66 7.85 15.26
N ASP A 291 -15.23 8.25 14.13
CA ASP A 291 -16.27 7.49 13.44
C ASP A 291 -15.75 6.14 12.92
N TYR A 292 -14.53 6.12 12.37
CA TYR A 292 -13.85 4.88 11.98
C TYR A 292 -13.66 3.94 13.19
N LEU A 293 -13.11 4.44 14.30
CA LEU A 293 -12.88 3.64 15.51
C LEU A 293 -14.19 3.08 16.10
N LYS A 294 -15.28 3.84 16.01
CA LYS A 294 -16.61 3.41 16.47
C LYS A 294 -17.17 2.27 15.62
N THR A 295 -16.88 2.30 14.32
CA THR A 295 -17.36 1.30 13.34
C THR A 295 -16.48 0.05 13.34
N ASN A 296 -15.19 0.21 13.64
CA ASN A 296 -14.18 -0.85 13.65
C ASN A 296 -13.48 -0.90 15.02
N PRO A 297 -14.20 -1.28 16.11
CA PRO A 297 -13.63 -1.28 17.46
C PRO A 297 -12.45 -2.25 17.62
N ASP A 298 -12.42 -3.31 16.81
CA ASP A 298 -11.39 -4.36 16.85
C ASP A 298 -10.25 -4.13 15.85
N ALA A 299 -10.19 -2.96 15.21
CA ALA A 299 -9.16 -2.65 14.22
C ALA A 299 -7.75 -2.78 14.82
N ASP A 300 -6.84 -3.41 14.08
CA ASP A 300 -5.43 -3.48 14.45
C ASP A 300 -4.75 -2.10 14.35
N GLU A 301 -3.52 -1.99 14.84
CA GLU A 301 -2.85 -0.69 14.99
C GLU A 301 -2.43 -0.07 13.67
N ALA A 302 -1.97 -0.87 12.71
CA ALA A 302 -1.66 -0.41 11.37
C ALA A 302 -2.94 0.08 10.66
N SER A 303 -4.05 -0.65 10.78
CA SER A 303 -5.36 -0.21 10.29
C SER A 303 -5.78 1.15 10.87
N LYS A 304 -5.64 1.32 12.19
CA LYS A 304 -5.91 2.61 12.87
C LYS A 304 -5.02 3.74 12.36
N THR A 305 -3.73 3.48 12.14
CA THR A 305 -2.79 4.50 11.65
C THR A 305 -3.14 4.95 10.23
N LEU A 306 -3.44 4.02 9.33
CA LEU A 306 -3.84 4.32 7.95
C LEU A 306 -5.16 5.12 7.89
N ALA A 307 -6.16 4.72 8.69
CA ALA A 307 -7.40 5.47 8.82
C ALA A 307 -7.16 6.88 9.40
N ARG A 308 -6.24 7.02 10.35
CA ARG A 308 -5.87 8.31 10.93
C ARG A 308 -5.18 9.21 9.91
N TYR A 309 -4.30 8.69 9.08
CA TYR A 309 -3.66 9.48 8.02
C TYR A 309 -4.71 10.09 7.08
N ALA A 310 -5.72 9.32 6.66
CA ALA A 310 -6.77 9.86 5.81
C ALA A 310 -7.64 10.88 6.55
N ALA A 311 -7.91 10.66 7.84
CA ALA A 311 -8.65 11.62 8.66
C ALA A 311 -7.88 12.94 8.85
N ILE A 312 -6.54 12.89 8.98
CA ILE A 312 -5.68 14.07 8.99
C ILE A 312 -5.79 14.83 7.68
N LEU A 313 -5.75 14.12 6.54
CA LEU A 313 -5.88 14.73 5.23
C LEU A 313 -7.27 15.39 5.05
N ASP A 314 -8.34 14.74 5.49
CA ASP A 314 -9.72 15.30 5.49
C ASP A 314 -9.83 16.57 6.35
N ASP A 315 -9.26 16.57 7.55
CA ASP A 315 -9.28 17.73 8.47
C ASP A 315 -8.42 18.89 7.94
N SER A 316 -7.33 18.58 7.22
CA SER A 316 -6.39 19.55 6.65
C SER A 316 -6.78 20.05 5.26
N PHE A 317 -7.80 19.48 4.62
CA PHE A 317 -8.12 19.69 3.21
C PHE A 317 -8.24 21.17 2.81
N GLU A 318 -9.03 21.96 3.56
CA GLU A 318 -9.23 23.38 3.24
C GLU A 318 -7.99 24.23 3.52
N ALA A 319 -7.16 23.84 4.50
CA ALA A 319 -5.90 24.53 4.79
C ALA A 319 -4.87 24.32 3.68
N ILE A 320 -4.75 23.07 3.18
CA ILE A 320 -3.88 22.73 2.04
C ILE A 320 -4.31 23.54 0.82
N LYS A 321 -5.61 23.51 0.51
CA LYS A 321 -6.19 24.21 -0.63
C LYS A 321 -5.93 25.71 -0.56
N GLY A 322 -6.14 26.32 0.60
CA GLY A 322 -5.93 27.75 0.82
C GLY A 322 -4.47 28.17 0.64
N LYS A 323 -3.52 27.38 1.16
CA LYS A 323 -2.09 27.74 1.12
C LYS A 323 -1.41 27.49 -0.21
N THR A 324 -1.82 26.44 -0.92
CA THR A 324 -1.26 26.08 -2.23
C THR A 324 -1.97 26.78 -3.40
N GLY A 325 -3.06 27.51 -3.11
CA GLY A 325 -3.90 28.10 -4.15
C GLY A 325 -4.64 27.07 -5.00
N ALA A 326 -4.75 25.83 -4.52
CA ALA A 326 -5.46 24.78 -5.23
C ALA A 326 -6.94 25.15 -5.42
N GLY A 327 -7.52 24.65 -6.52
CA GLY A 327 -8.90 24.93 -6.89
C GLY A 327 -9.90 24.14 -6.04
N LYS A 328 -10.79 23.41 -6.70
CA LYS A 328 -11.75 22.53 -6.02
C LYS A 328 -11.12 21.22 -5.54
N TYR A 329 -10.00 20.83 -6.15
CA TYR A 329 -9.34 19.54 -5.97
C TYR A 329 -7.90 19.77 -5.50
N LEU A 330 -7.37 18.80 -4.76
CA LEU A 330 -5.98 18.73 -4.38
C LEU A 330 -5.26 17.73 -5.28
N THR A 331 -4.01 18.02 -5.60
CA THR A 331 -3.07 17.12 -6.26
C THR A 331 -1.99 16.64 -5.27
N ALA A 332 -1.23 15.61 -5.62
CA ALA A 332 -0.10 15.14 -4.81
C ALA A 332 0.96 16.26 -4.60
N ASP A 333 1.16 17.11 -5.60
CA ASP A 333 2.06 18.26 -5.52
C ASP A 333 1.57 19.28 -4.47
N ASN A 334 0.26 19.50 -4.36
CA ASN A 334 -0.29 20.37 -3.31
C ASN A 334 -0.03 19.81 -1.90
N LEU A 335 -0.08 18.49 -1.71
CA LEU A 335 0.24 17.89 -0.41
C LEU A 335 1.70 18.12 -0.04
N THR A 336 2.60 17.95 -1.02
CA THR A 336 4.05 18.16 -0.87
C THR A 336 4.35 19.63 -0.58
N GLU A 337 3.81 20.54 -1.39
CA GLU A 337 3.97 21.99 -1.22
C GLU A 337 3.49 22.46 0.15
N TYR A 338 2.31 22.02 0.59
CA TYR A 338 1.79 22.37 1.91
C TYR A 338 2.70 21.87 3.03
N LYS A 339 3.21 20.64 2.94
CA LYS A 339 4.14 20.09 3.92
C LYS A 339 5.42 20.92 4.02
N GLU A 340 5.99 21.33 2.87
CA GLU A 340 7.23 22.10 2.80
C GLU A 340 7.07 23.54 3.30
N GLN A 341 5.95 24.19 2.97
CA GLN A 341 5.66 25.56 3.41
C GLN A 341 5.30 25.65 4.90
N ASN A 342 4.89 24.55 5.54
CA ASN A 342 4.39 24.53 6.92
C ASN A 342 5.25 23.64 7.82
N THR A 343 6.45 24.11 8.16
CA THR A 343 7.41 23.38 8.99
C THR A 343 6.94 23.10 10.42
N GLN A 344 5.97 23.88 10.91
CA GLN A 344 5.29 23.75 12.21
C GLN A 344 4.32 22.57 12.31
N LEU A 345 4.01 21.90 11.18
CA LEU A 345 3.18 20.69 11.22
C LEU A 345 3.85 19.61 12.09
N SER A 346 3.02 18.87 12.82
CA SER A 346 3.51 17.73 13.61
C SER A 346 4.07 16.65 12.69
N ASP A 347 4.97 15.83 13.22
CA ASP A 347 5.59 14.74 12.44
C ASP A 347 4.56 13.73 11.93
N GLU A 348 3.46 13.53 12.66
CA GLU A 348 2.36 12.66 12.24
C GLU A 348 1.58 13.25 11.05
N VAL A 349 1.34 14.56 11.04
CA VAL A 349 0.70 15.24 9.89
C VAL A 349 1.61 15.20 8.67
N LYS A 350 2.92 15.44 8.84
CA LYS A 350 3.90 15.34 7.75
C LYS A 350 3.93 13.93 7.17
N GLN A 351 3.95 12.89 8.02
CA GLN A 351 3.89 11.51 7.56
C GLN A 351 2.59 11.16 6.83
N ALA A 352 1.45 11.69 7.27
CA ALA A 352 0.18 11.49 6.56
C ALA A 352 0.20 12.13 5.15
N LEU A 353 0.74 13.35 5.04
CA LEU A 353 0.91 14.03 3.74
C LEU A 353 1.89 13.28 2.84
N ASP A 354 3.01 12.78 3.38
CA ASP A 354 4.01 11.99 2.66
C ASP A 354 3.51 10.61 2.25
N PHE A 355 2.62 10.02 3.04
CA PHE A 355 1.97 8.78 2.67
C PHE A 355 1.06 9.01 1.46
N PHE A 356 0.15 9.99 1.54
CA PHE A 356 -0.81 10.24 0.46
C PHE A 356 -0.23 10.96 -0.75
N SER A 357 0.95 11.59 -0.69
CA SER A 357 1.59 12.16 -1.88
C SER A 357 2.23 11.11 -2.79
N GLN A 358 2.36 9.86 -2.33
CA GLN A 358 2.86 8.76 -3.16
C GLN A 358 1.81 8.36 -4.21
N PRO A 359 2.21 8.09 -5.47
CA PRO A 359 1.26 7.79 -6.55
C PRO A 359 0.23 6.72 -6.19
N GLY A 360 0.69 5.59 -5.63
CA GLY A 360 -0.16 4.46 -5.28
C GLY A 360 -1.14 4.77 -4.16
N ALA A 361 -0.72 5.53 -3.15
CA ALA A 361 -1.59 5.92 -2.04
C ALA A 361 -2.57 7.02 -2.43
N PHE A 362 -2.12 7.98 -3.25
CA PHE A 362 -2.96 9.04 -3.80
C PHE A 362 -4.09 8.43 -4.65
N GLN A 363 -3.77 7.45 -5.49
CA GLN A 363 -4.73 6.73 -6.33
C GLN A 363 -5.86 6.04 -5.55
N LEU A 364 -5.61 5.63 -4.29
CA LEU A 364 -6.64 4.99 -3.45
C LEU A 364 -7.77 5.94 -3.04
N ILE A 365 -7.42 7.21 -2.81
CA ILE A 365 -8.36 8.25 -2.40
C ILE A 365 -8.86 9.06 -3.59
N ASP A 366 -8.09 9.10 -4.67
CA ASP A 366 -8.53 9.63 -5.96
C ASP A 366 -9.70 8.78 -6.47
N ASN A 367 -10.78 9.44 -6.90
CA ASN A 367 -12.06 8.85 -7.31
C ASN A 367 -12.91 8.09 -6.27
N ALA A 368 -12.50 7.96 -5.01
CA ALA A 368 -13.16 7.05 -4.05
C ALA A 368 -14.66 7.31 -3.81
N LYS A 369 -15.17 8.50 -4.17
CA LYS A 369 -16.62 8.80 -4.16
C LYS A 369 -17.39 8.17 -5.32
N ASN A 370 -16.74 7.99 -6.47
CA ASN A 370 -17.33 7.47 -7.71
C ASN A 370 -16.42 6.42 -8.39
N PRO A 371 -16.02 5.33 -7.70
CA PRO A 371 -14.99 4.40 -8.17
C PRO A 371 -15.37 3.63 -9.45
N LEU A 372 -16.67 3.59 -9.79
CA LEU A 372 -17.17 2.95 -11.01
C LEU A 372 -17.47 3.92 -12.16
N GLY A 373 -17.38 5.22 -11.93
CA GLY A 373 -17.80 6.22 -12.93
C GLY A 373 -16.71 7.19 -13.34
N LYS A 374 -15.51 7.06 -12.77
CA LYS A 374 -14.37 7.94 -13.02
C LYS A 374 -13.09 7.20 -12.62
N GLY A 375 -12.12 7.13 -13.52
CA GLY A 375 -10.77 6.72 -13.15
C GLY A 375 -10.08 7.73 -12.22
N PRO A 376 -8.98 7.34 -11.57
CA PRO A 376 -8.09 8.28 -10.92
C PRO A 376 -7.60 9.31 -11.95
N ASP A 377 -7.76 10.60 -11.66
CA ASP A 377 -7.38 11.70 -12.58
C ASP A 377 -6.38 12.69 -11.97
N GLY A 378 -5.81 12.36 -10.82
CA GLY A 378 -4.89 13.21 -10.08
C GLY A 378 -5.58 14.30 -9.25
N ASP A 379 -6.92 14.32 -9.23
CA ASP A 379 -7.74 15.36 -8.60
C ASP A 379 -8.57 14.80 -7.43
N VAL A 380 -8.07 14.97 -6.21
CA VAL A 380 -8.78 14.54 -4.99
C VAL A 380 -9.70 15.65 -4.46
N SER A 381 -10.98 15.36 -4.32
CA SER A 381 -11.90 16.21 -3.54
C SER A 381 -11.99 15.75 -2.08
N GLN A 382 -12.41 16.65 -1.19
CA GLN A 382 -12.70 16.28 0.21
C GLN A 382 -13.74 15.16 0.30
N GLY A 383 -14.69 15.15 -0.65
CA GLY A 383 -15.71 14.11 -0.75
C GLY A 383 -15.16 12.73 -1.14
N ASP A 384 -14.01 12.66 -1.80
CA ASP A 384 -13.36 11.39 -2.13
C ASP A 384 -12.68 10.82 -0.88
N ILE A 385 -11.91 11.63 -0.14
CA ILE A 385 -11.29 11.23 1.14
C ILE A 385 -12.35 10.73 2.14
N GLN A 386 -13.45 11.48 2.28
CA GLN A 386 -14.56 11.10 3.16
C GLN A 386 -15.28 9.83 2.71
N SER A 387 -15.38 9.59 1.40
CA SER A 387 -15.94 8.36 0.84
C SER A 387 -15.01 7.18 1.10
N TRP A 388 -13.70 7.35 0.89
CA TRP A 388 -12.70 6.34 1.20
C TRP A 388 -12.76 5.94 2.67
N LEU A 389 -12.74 6.89 3.61
CA LEU A 389 -12.83 6.67 5.06
C LEU A 389 -14.08 5.89 5.52
N LYS A 390 -15.15 5.89 4.72
CA LYS A 390 -16.41 5.17 4.98
C LYS A 390 -16.53 3.87 4.19
N SER A 391 -15.63 3.64 3.24
CA SER A 391 -15.64 2.47 2.37
C SER A 391 -15.16 1.23 3.12
N SER A 392 -15.51 0.05 2.61
CA SER A 392 -14.93 -1.22 3.09
C SER A 392 -13.46 -1.41 2.69
N SER A 393 -12.90 -0.50 1.88
CA SER A 393 -11.49 -0.53 1.45
C SER A 393 -10.54 0.03 2.52
N VAL A 394 -11.06 0.74 3.54
CA VAL A 394 -10.24 1.10 4.70
C VAL A 394 -9.89 -0.18 5.46
N PRO A 395 -8.61 -0.46 5.71
CA PRO A 395 -8.22 -1.68 6.38
C PRO A 395 -8.75 -1.70 7.81
N LYS A 396 -9.04 -2.90 8.30
CA LYS A 396 -9.56 -3.16 9.65
C LYS A 396 -8.85 -4.32 10.36
N ASP A 397 -7.99 -5.03 9.64
CA ASP A 397 -7.27 -6.21 10.11
C ASP A 397 -5.94 -6.35 9.37
N ALA A 398 -5.04 -7.19 9.91
CA ALA A 398 -3.71 -7.40 9.35
C ALA A 398 -3.74 -7.81 7.86
N THR A 399 -4.72 -8.63 7.46
CA THR A 399 -4.86 -9.09 6.08
C THR A 399 -5.19 -7.92 5.14
N SER A 400 -6.19 -7.10 5.48
CA SER A 400 -6.55 -5.92 4.70
C SER A 400 -5.44 -4.86 4.67
N VAL A 401 -4.67 -4.71 5.76
CA VAL A 401 -3.45 -3.86 5.77
C VAL A 401 -2.43 -4.37 4.75
N THR A 402 -2.10 -5.66 4.78
CA THR A 402 -1.09 -6.21 3.85
C THR A 402 -1.51 -6.06 2.40
N ALA A 403 -2.79 -6.29 2.09
CA ALA A 403 -3.34 -6.12 0.75
C ALA A 403 -3.27 -4.67 0.28
N LEU A 404 -3.57 -3.72 1.17
CA LEU A 404 -3.52 -2.29 0.84
C LEU A 404 -2.08 -1.83 0.57
N LEU A 405 -1.14 -2.14 1.46
CA LEU A 405 0.24 -1.69 1.33
C LEU A 405 0.95 -2.33 0.13
N ALA A 406 0.64 -3.59 -0.14
CA ALA A 406 1.02 -4.29 -1.36
C ALA A 406 0.57 -3.53 -2.61
N SER A 407 -0.73 -3.23 -2.70
CA SER A 407 -1.29 -2.49 -3.84
C SER A 407 -0.64 -1.11 -3.99
N ILE A 408 -0.39 -0.39 -2.89
CA ILE A 408 0.31 0.90 -2.94
C ILE A 408 1.73 0.74 -3.48
N ALA A 409 2.48 -0.26 -2.99
CA ALA A 409 3.85 -0.52 -3.43
C ALA A 409 3.92 -0.87 -4.92
N ASP A 410 2.99 -1.72 -5.40
CA ASP A 410 2.91 -2.10 -6.80
C ASP A 410 2.52 -0.91 -7.69
N ASN A 411 1.54 -0.10 -7.26
CA ASN A 411 1.17 1.12 -7.96
C ASN A 411 2.34 2.14 -7.99
N ASN A 412 3.07 2.30 -6.88
CA ASN A 412 4.25 3.16 -6.82
C ASN A 412 5.36 2.70 -7.77
N LEU A 413 5.58 1.39 -7.85
CA LEU A 413 6.58 0.78 -8.72
C LEU A 413 6.28 1.08 -10.20
N LEU A 414 5.02 1.02 -10.59
CA LEU A 414 4.59 1.07 -11.99
C LEU A 414 4.10 2.46 -12.44
N ALA A 415 3.94 3.42 -11.53
CA ALA A 415 3.39 4.76 -11.79
C ALA A 415 4.09 5.57 -12.90
N LYS A 416 5.30 5.20 -13.31
CA LYS A 416 6.06 5.89 -14.37
C LYS A 416 5.84 5.32 -15.77
N VAL A 417 5.16 4.18 -15.87
CA VAL A 417 4.90 3.52 -17.15
C VAL A 417 3.59 4.06 -17.73
N ASP A 418 3.68 4.71 -18.88
CA ASP A 418 2.50 5.10 -19.64
C ASP A 418 2.07 3.93 -20.55
N THR A 419 0.93 3.32 -20.22
CA THR A 419 0.36 2.19 -20.97
C THR A 419 -0.58 2.61 -22.09
N SER A 420 -0.94 3.90 -22.20
CA SER A 420 -1.93 4.39 -23.17
C SER A 420 -1.52 4.20 -24.63
N GLY A 421 -0.22 4.04 -24.89
CA GLY A 421 0.33 3.75 -26.22
C GLY A 421 0.49 2.27 -26.53
N PHE A 422 0.15 1.37 -25.61
CA PHE A 422 0.28 -0.08 -25.83
C PHE A 422 -0.95 -0.64 -26.55
N SER A 423 -0.81 -1.85 -27.07
CA SER A 423 -1.88 -2.55 -27.81
C SER A 423 -1.77 -4.05 -27.59
N LYS A 424 -2.59 -4.84 -28.26
CA LYS A 424 -2.51 -6.32 -28.21
C LYS A 424 -1.14 -6.91 -28.55
N ASP A 425 -0.25 -6.13 -29.20
CA ASP A 425 1.14 -6.51 -29.48
C ASP A 425 1.89 -6.94 -28.21
N VAL A 426 1.50 -6.45 -27.02
CA VAL A 426 2.10 -6.90 -25.75
C VAL A 426 1.86 -8.39 -25.44
N PHE A 427 0.79 -8.98 -25.97
CA PHE A 427 0.46 -10.40 -25.82
C PHE A 427 0.92 -11.22 -27.04
N GLU A 428 0.83 -10.64 -28.24
CA GLU A 428 1.23 -11.32 -29.49
C GLU A 428 2.75 -11.35 -29.67
N HIS A 429 3.44 -10.29 -29.24
CA HIS A 429 4.89 -10.07 -29.35
C HIS A 429 5.49 -9.57 -28.02
N PRO A 430 5.36 -10.33 -26.91
CA PRO A 430 5.82 -9.91 -25.58
C PRO A 430 7.33 -9.65 -25.51
N GLU A 431 8.12 -10.12 -26.49
CA GLU A 431 9.54 -9.82 -26.64
C GLU A 431 9.86 -8.35 -26.99
N ASN A 432 8.90 -7.59 -27.50
CA ASN A 432 9.06 -6.18 -27.82
C ASN A 432 8.98 -5.28 -26.57
N TYR A 433 8.54 -5.83 -25.44
CA TYR A 433 8.22 -5.10 -24.22
C TYR A 433 9.12 -5.53 -23.06
N THR A 434 9.52 -4.56 -22.25
CA THR A 434 10.25 -4.84 -21.01
C THR A 434 9.36 -5.52 -19.96
N ALA A 435 9.97 -6.20 -19.00
CA ALA A 435 9.23 -6.79 -17.87
C ALA A 435 8.42 -5.75 -17.07
N GLU A 436 8.96 -4.54 -16.90
CA GLU A 436 8.27 -3.41 -16.25
C GLU A 436 7.04 -2.96 -17.05
N GLN A 437 7.15 -2.83 -18.38
CA GLN A 437 6.01 -2.47 -19.23
C GLN A 437 4.92 -3.54 -19.20
N LYS A 438 5.30 -4.82 -19.31
CA LYS A 438 4.38 -5.95 -19.20
C LYS A 438 3.72 -6.01 -17.81
N ALA A 439 4.44 -5.69 -16.74
CA ALA A 439 3.87 -5.60 -15.40
C ALA A 439 2.85 -4.45 -15.26
N ALA A 440 3.09 -3.30 -15.90
CA ALA A 440 2.11 -2.22 -15.95
C ALA A 440 0.83 -2.61 -16.71
N VAL A 441 0.96 -3.33 -17.84
CA VAL A 441 -0.21 -3.90 -18.53
C VAL A 441 -0.95 -4.88 -17.63
N LEU A 442 -0.24 -5.75 -16.91
CA LEU A 442 -0.87 -6.66 -15.95
C LEU A 442 -1.70 -5.91 -14.90
N GLN A 443 -1.22 -4.76 -14.41
CA GLN A 443 -1.94 -3.91 -13.47
C GLN A 443 -3.20 -3.26 -14.09
N ASP A 444 -3.13 -2.81 -15.35
CA ASP A 444 -4.30 -2.31 -16.10
C ASP A 444 -5.38 -3.39 -16.19
N LEU A 445 -4.99 -4.62 -16.57
CA LEU A 445 -5.92 -5.73 -16.70
C LEU A 445 -6.52 -6.15 -15.36
N GLN A 446 -5.73 -6.15 -14.28
CA GLN A 446 -6.24 -6.38 -12.92
C GLN A 446 -7.24 -5.30 -12.50
N THR A 447 -7.01 -4.05 -12.89
CA THR A 447 -7.96 -2.95 -12.66
C THR A 447 -9.25 -3.17 -13.45
N ALA A 448 -9.16 -3.55 -14.72
CA ALA A 448 -10.33 -3.90 -15.53
C ALA A 448 -11.12 -5.08 -14.95
N GLN A 449 -10.41 -6.13 -14.51
CA GLN A 449 -11.00 -7.29 -13.84
C GLN A 449 -11.82 -6.86 -12.60
N GLN A 450 -11.26 -5.98 -11.76
CA GLN A 450 -11.97 -5.44 -10.60
C GLN A 450 -13.18 -4.60 -11.01
N LEU A 451 -13.07 -3.77 -12.04
CA LEU A 451 -14.18 -2.98 -12.57
C LEU A 451 -15.32 -3.87 -13.08
N ILE A 452 -15.02 -4.96 -13.79
CA ILE A 452 -16.05 -5.90 -14.27
C ILE A 452 -16.76 -6.58 -13.10
N ILE A 453 -16.01 -7.06 -12.10
CA ILE A 453 -16.56 -7.72 -10.91
C ILE A 453 -17.44 -6.75 -10.12
N GLN A 454 -16.91 -5.56 -9.79
CA GLN A 454 -17.63 -4.56 -9.01
C GLN A 454 -18.82 -3.99 -9.79
N GLY A 455 -18.65 -3.73 -11.09
CA GLY A 455 -19.73 -3.28 -11.98
C GLY A 455 -20.85 -4.30 -12.07
N SER A 456 -20.53 -5.59 -12.20
CA SER A 456 -21.51 -6.68 -12.18
C SER A 456 -22.27 -6.74 -10.87
N GLY A 457 -21.57 -6.73 -9.72
CA GLY A 457 -22.19 -6.70 -8.40
C GLY A 457 -23.03 -5.43 -8.13
N ALA A 458 -22.66 -4.32 -8.77
CA ALA A 458 -23.35 -3.04 -8.68
C ALA A 458 -24.53 -2.88 -9.66
N GLY A 459 -24.81 -3.90 -10.47
CA GLY A 459 -25.91 -3.93 -11.43
C GLY A 459 -25.67 -3.16 -12.73
N MET A 460 -24.42 -2.95 -13.15
CA MET A 460 -24.11 -2.27 -14.43
C MET A 460 -24.57 -3.08 -15.65
N TRP A 461 -24.61 -4.41 -15.54
CA TRP A 461 -25.10 -5.31 -16.59
C TRP A 461 -26.55 -5.78 -16.37
N LYS A 462 -27.33 -5.07 -15.54
CA LYS A 462 -28.63 -5.55 -15.05
C LYS A 462 -29.72 -5.69 -16.13
N ASP A 463 -29.70 -4.85 -17.15
CA ASP A 463 -30.72 -4.80 -18.20
C ASP A 463 -30.11 -4.72 -19.61
N ASP A 464 -30.89 -5.13 -20.61
CA ASP A 464 -30.49 -5.23 -22.02
C ASP A 464 -29.87 -3.93 -22.54
N LYS A 465 -30.48 -2.78 -22.22
CA LYS A 465 -29.97 -1.48 -22.65
C LYS A 465 -28.58 -1.19 -22.07
N SER A 466 -28.36 -1.52 -20.80
CA SER A 466 -27.08 -1.36 -20.16
C SER A 466 -26.02 -2.29 -20.75
N GLN A 467 -26.37 -3.55 -21.02
CA GLN A 467 -25.49 -4.52 -21.68
C GLN A 467 -25.07 -4.04 -23.08
N VAL A 468 -26.03 -3.59 -23.90
CA VAL A 468 -25.76 -3.00 -25.23
C VAL A 468 -24.88 -1.75 -25.13
N THR A 469 -25.14 -0.88 -24.15
CA THR A 469 -24.37 0.36 -23.95
C THR A 469 -22.90 0.04 -23.63
N ILE A 470 -22.68 -0.92 -22.73
CA ILE A 470 -21.32 -1.37 -22.36
C ILE A 470 -20.63 -1.99 -23.57
N ALA A 471 -21.28 -2.94 -24.25
CA ALA A 471 -20.75 -3.60 -25.44
C ALA A 471 -20.32 -2.58 -26.50
N ASN A 472 -21.17 -1.60 -26.81
CA ASN A 472 -20.89 -0.60 -27.85
C ASN A 472 -19.74 0.36 -27.49
N ILE A 473 -19.62 0.75 -26.22
CA ILE A 473 -18.56 1.68 -25.77
C ILE A 473 -17.23 0.95 -25.63
N VAL A 474 -17.21 -0.20 -24.95
CA VAL A 474 -15.99 -1.00 -24.71
C VAL A 474 -15.53 -1.72 -25.97
N ARG A 475 -16.42 -1.87 -26.97
CA ARG A 475 -16.25 -2.73 -28.15
C ARG A 475 -16.15 -4.21 -27.76
N SER A 476 -16.97 -4.64 -26.82
CA SER A 476 -16.91 -5.96 -26.21
C SER A 476 -18.20 -6.78 -26.38
N HIS A 477 -18.12 -8.04 -25.98
CA HIS A 477 -19.25 -8.92 -25.76
C HIS A 477 -20.21 -8.34 -24.69
N PRO A 478 -21.55 -8.41 -24.88
CA PRO A 478 -22.53 -7.85 -23.94
C PRO A 478 -22.61 -8.63 -22.61
N ASP A 479 -22.22 -9.90 -22.61
CA ASP A 479 -22.07 -10.72 -21.40
C ASP A 479 -20.78 -10.38 -20.64
N ALA A 480 -20.94 -9.84 -19.43
CA ALA A 480 -19.85 -9.52 -18.50
C ALA A 480 -18.95 -10.71 -18.19
N GLN A 481 -19.51 -11.93 -18.21
CA GLN A 481 -18.81 -13.15 -17.88
C GLN A 481 -17.80 -13.50 -18.98
N LYS A 482 -18.22 -13.47 -20.24
CA LYS A 482 -17.31 -13.73 -21.36
C LYS A 482 -16.18 -12.69 -21.43
N LEU A 483 -16.50 -11.41 -21.18
CA LEU A 483 -15.50 -10.36 -21.10
C LEU A 483 -14.50 -10.60 -19.95
N LEU A 484 -15.00 -10.99 -18.77
CA LEU A 484 -14.14 -11.31 -17.62
C LEU A 484 -13.23 -12.51 -17.88
N ASP A 485 -13.73 -13.52 -18.59
CA ASP A 485 -12.95 -14.72 -18.90
C ASP A 485 -11.80 -14.39 -19.87
N ASP A 486 -12.04 -13.52 -20.86
CA ASP A 486 -11.00 -13.03 -21.77
C ASP A 486 -9.95 -12.16 -21.08
N VAL A 487 -10.36 -11.24 -20.21
CA VAL A 487 -9.44 -10.49 -19.33
C VAL A 487 -8.57 -11.44 -18.51
N ASN A 488 -9.14 -12.51 -17.96
CA ASN A 488 -8.40 -13.49 -17.17
C ASN A 488 -7.40 -14.30 -18.02
N GLU A 489 -7.75 -14.64 -19.27
CA GLU A 489 -6.84 -15.31 -20.20
C GLU A 489 -5.62 -14.43 -20.47
N HIS A 490 -5.81 -13.13 -20.71
CA HIS A 490 -4.72 -12.17 -20.93
C HIS A 490 -3.89 -11.88 -19.68
N ILE A 491 -4.51 -11.82 -18.49
CA ILE A 491 -3.80 -11.76 -17.21
C ILE A 491 -2.88 -12.98 -17.06
N ALA A 492 -3.36 -14.19 -17.38
CA ALA A 492 -2.58 -15.41 -17.25
C ALA A 492 -1.33 -15.40 -18.15
N ILE A 493 -1.42 -14.86 -19.37
CA ILE A 493 -0.26 -14.71 -20.28
C ILE A 493 0.87 -13.92 -19.59
N LEU A 494 0.53 -12.78 -18.97
CA LEU A 494 1.52 -11.92 -18.32
C LEU A 494 2.00 -12.45 -16.96
N GLN A 495 1.14 -13.16 -16.23
CA GLN A 495 1.50 -13.79 -14.97
C GLN A 495 2.44 -14.99 -15.16
N ASP A 496 2.26 -15.75 -16.24
CA ASP A 496 3.12 -16.88 -16.60
C ASP A 496 4.47 -16.43 -17.20
N ASP A 497 4.64 -15.14 -17.50
CA ASP A 497 5.90 -14.56 -17.96
C ASP A 497 6.93 -14.50 -16.81
N LYS A 498 8.00 -15.29 -16.97
CA LYS A 498 9.08 -15.42 -15.97
C LYS A 498 9.81 -14.10 -15.70
N GLU A 499 9.93 -13.23 -16.71
CA GLU A 499 10.59 -11.94 -16.55
C GLU A 499 9.71 -10.97 -15.75
N VAL A 500 8.39 -10.99 -15.99
CA VAL A 500 7.41 -10.21 -15.22
C VAL A 500 7.37 -10.68 -13.77
N ALA A 501 7.23 -11.99 -13.54
CA ALA A 501 7.21 -12.56 -12.19
C ALA A 501 8.50 -12.26 -11.40
N LYS A 502 9.65 -12.34 -12.07
CA LYS A 502 10.93 -11.96 -11.47
C LYS A 502 10.99 -10.47 -11.15
N TYR A 503 10.58 -9.60 -12.09
CA TYR A 503 10.56 -8.15 -11.90
C TYR A 503 9.70 -7.75 -10.70
N MET A 504 8.46 -8.25 -10.62
CA MET A 504 7.56 -7.94 -9.50
C MET A 504 8.14 -8.46 -8.18
N SER A 505 8.60 -9.71 -8.13
CA SER A 505 9.17 -10.26 -6.89
C SER A 505 10.37 -9.48 -6.36
N GLU A 506 11.28 -9.04 -7.25
CA GLU A 506 12.50 -8.31 -6.86
C GLU A 506 12.19 -6.87 -6.43
N ASN A 507 11.24 -6.20 -7.11
CA ASN A 507 11.02 -4.77 -6.93
C ASN A 507 9.87 -4.43 -5.98
N SER A 508 8.77 -5.19 -5.97
CA SER A 508 7.61 -4.93 -5.09
C SER A 508 7.97 -5.03 -3.61
N THR A 509 8.82 -6.01 -3.23
CA THR A 509 9.30 -6.14 -1.85
C THR A 509 10.16 -4.93 -1.43
N SER A 510 11.00 -4.44 -2.34
CA SER A 510 11.83 -3.25 -2.08
C SER A 510 10.98 -2.00 -1.92
N GLU A 511 9.96 -1.83 -2.77
CA GLU A 511 9.07 -0.67 -2.70
C GLU A 511 8.16 -0.72 -1.47
N LEU A 512 7.66 -1.90 -1.08
CA LEU A 512 6.91 -2.10 0.16
C LEU A 512 7.74 -1.74 1.40
N LYS A 513 9.01 -2.20 1.43
CA LYS A 513 9.92 -1.86 2.52
C LYS A 513 10.19 -0.35 2.59
N LYS A 514 10.36 0.30 1.44
CA LYS A 514 10.55 1.75 1.33
C LYS A 514 9.32 2.52 1.83
N LEU A 515 8.11 2.13 1.39
CA LEU A 515 6.84 2.69 1.86
C LEU A 515 6.73 2.68 3.40
N VAL A 516 7.17 1.59 4.03
CA VAL A 516 7.14 1.44 5.49
C VAL A 516 8.28 2.20 6.18
N ASP A 517 9.51 2.15 5.66
CA ASP A 517 10.66 2.84 6.25
C ASP A 517 10.55 4.37 6.19
N ASP A 518 9.91 4.90 5.13
CA ASP A 518 9.67 6.33 4.96
C ASP A 518 8.59 6.86 5.94
N SER A 519 7.88 5.97 6.65
CA SER A 519 6.83 6.30 7.62
C SER A 519 7.07 5.64 8.99
N PRO A 520 7.84 6.27 9.89
CA PRO A 520 8.17 5.71 11.20
C PRO A 520 6.97 5.29 12.06
N ALA A 521 5.88 6.06 12.03
CA ALA A 521 4.67 5.74 12.78
C ALA A 521 3.91 4.56 12.18
N LEU A 522 3.83 4.45 10.84
CA LEU A 522 3.28 3.27 10.18
C LEU A 522 4.11 2.02 10.48
N LYS A 523 5.44 2.13 10.44
CA LYS A 523 6.34 1.03 10.79
C LYS A 523 6.10 0.51 12.21
N GLN A 524 6.06 1.39 13.20
CA GLN A 524 5.75 1.01 14.59
C GLN A 524 4.37 0.37 14.72
N ALA A 525 3.37 0.90 13.99
CA ALA A 525 2.04 0.34 13.98
C ALA A 525 2.01 -1.07 13.36
N LEU A 526 2.75 -1.29 12.26
CA LEU A 526 2.90 -2.62 11.63
C LEU A 526 3.64 -3.60 12.54
N GLU A 527 4.70 -3.18 13.23
CA GLU A 527 5.38 -4.01 14.23
C GLU A 527 4.38 -4.46 15.32
N LYS A 528 3.55 -3.54 15.82
CA LYS A 528 2.54 -3.85 16.82
C LYS A 528 1.43 -4.77 16.27
N THR A 529 0.93 -4.51 15.06
CA THR A 529 -0.01 -5.42 14.37
C THR A 529 0.60 -6.82 14.19
N TYR A 530 1.86 -6.91 13.81
CA TYR A 530 2.54 -8.20 13.66
C TYR A 530 2.65 -8.95 14.99
N GLN A 531 3.01 -8.27 16.09
CA GLN A 531 3.05 -8.90 17.41
C GLN A 531 1.65 -9.30 17.93
N ASP A 532 0.69 -8.38 17.85
CA ASP A 532 -0.62 -8.52 18.49
C ASP A 532 -1.59 -9.40 17.69
N GLU A 533 -1.51 -9.40 16.36
CA GLU A 533 -2.41 -10.14 15.47
C GLU A 533 -1.77 -11.41 14.90
N VAL A 534 -0.56 -11.31 14.33
CA VAL A 534 0.07 -12.47 13.68
C VAL A 534 0.68 -13.39 14.71
N LYS A 535 1.66 -12.93 15.51
CA LYS A 535 2.40 -13.79 16.44
C LYS A 535 1.54 -14.40 17.55
N SER A 536 0.44 -13.73 17.92
CA SER A 536 -0.52 -14.24 18.89
C SER A 536 -1.41 -15.37 18.35
N GLY A 537 -1.49 -15.54 17.02
CA GLY A 537 -2.45 -16.44 16.37
C GLY A 537 -3.84 -15.82 16.14
N LYS A 538 -4.09 -14.60 16.62
CA LYS A 538 -5.41 -13.94 16.52
C LYS A 538 -5.86 -13.68 15.08
N ALA A 539 -4.93 -13.39 14.16
CA ALA A 539 -5.24 -13.22 12.74
C ALA A 539 -5.75 -14.53 12.13
N LEU A 540 -5.18 -15.68 12.50
CA LEU A 540 -5.65 -16.99 12.07
C LEU A 540 -7.05 -17.29 12.62
N ASP A 541 -7.29 -17.01 13.90
CA ASP A 541 -8.61 -17.17 14.53
C ASP A 541 -9.66 -16.28 13.84
N SER A 542 -9.31 -15.04 13.53
CA SER A 542 -10.21 -14.09 12.86
C SER A 542 -10.56 -14.52 11.43
N LEU A 543 -9.58 -15.02 10.66
CA LEU A 543 -9.81 -15.59 9.33
C LEU A 543 -10.73 -16.81 9.42
N TRP A 544 -10.50 -17.67 10.41
CA TRP A 544 -11.32 -18.86 10.62
C TRP A 544 -12.78 -18.51 10.91
N GLU A 545 -13.03 -17.58 11.83
CA GLU A 545 -14.37 -17.08 12.15
C GLU A 545 -15.04 -16.40 10.96
N ALA A 546 -14.29 -15.66 10.15
CA ALA A 546 -14.84 -14.99 8.96
C ALA A 546 -15.27 -16.00 7.88
N LYS A 547 -14.47 -17.04 7.64
CA LYS A 547 -14.65 -17.99 6.52
C LYS A 547 -15.50 -19.22 6.89
N SER A 548 -15.77 -19.46 8.17
CA SER A 548 -16.57 -20.61 8.63
C SER A 548 -18.08 -20.36 8.70
N LYS A 549 -18.55 -19.14 8.40
CA LYS A 549 -19.95 -18.71 8.64
C LYS A 549 -21.02 -19.49 7.87
N ASP A 550 -20.68 -20.09 6.73
CA ASP A 550 -21.63 -20.84 5.89
C ASP A 550 -21.65 -22.36 6.20
N GLY A 551 -21.03 -22.78 7.31
CA GLY A 551 -20.99 -24.18 7.74
C GLY A 551 -20.02 -25.07 6.94
N LYS A 552 -19.25 -24.48 6.03
CA LYS A 552 -18.11 -25.10 5.35
C LYS A 552 -16.86 -24.29 5.66
N THR A 553 -15.92 -24.89 6.38
CA THR A 553 -14.63 -24.26 6.69
C THR A 553 -13.58 -24.79 5.72
N ASP A 554 -13.02 -23.89 4.90
CA ASP A 554 -11.85 -24.20 4.06
C ASP A 554 -10.57 -23.87 4.83
N GLN A 555 -10.09 -24.85 5.59
CA GLN A 555 -8.93 -24.69 6.47
C GLN A 555 -7.64 -24.43 5.69
N GLN A 556 -7.53 -24.99 4.49
CA GLN A 556 -6.42 -24.80 3.58
C GLN A 556 -6.32 -23.34 3.14
N GLN A 557 -7.44 -22.77 2.71
CA GLN A 557 -7.51 -21.35 2.34
C GLN A 557 -7.17 -20.45 3.52
N ILE A 558 -7.75 -20.71 4.69
CA ILE A 558 -7.50 -19.92 5.91
C ILE A 558 -6.01 -19.94 6.26
N LEU A 559 -5.38 -21.11 6.21
CA LEU A 559 -3.96 -21.27 6.55
C LEU A 559 -3.06 -20.57 5.52
N ALA A 560 -3.37 -20.68 4.23
CA ALA A 560 -2.65 -19.99 3.17
C ALA A 560 -2.75 -18.46 3.31
N GLU A 561 -3.96 -17.94 3.53
CA GLU A 561 -4.19 -16.50 3.75
C GLU A 561 -3.42 -16.00 4.98
N PHE A 562 -3.42 -16.75 6.09
CA PHE A 562 -2.66 -16.41 7.29
C PHE A 562 -1.14 -16.34 7.04
N PHE A 563 -0.57 -17.36 6.40
CA PHE A 563 0.86 -17.40 6.10
C PHE A 563 1.27 -16.27 5.17
N ALA A 564 0.46 -15.98 4.17
CA ALA A 564 0.75 -14.95 3.21
C ALA A 564 0.66 -13.54 3.87
N THR A 565 -0.32 -13.29 4.74
CA THR A 565 -0.35 -12.09 5.61
C THR A 565 0.90 -11.98 6.48
N GLY A 566 1.27 -13.07 7.16
CA GLY A 566 2.43 -13.10 8.05
C GLY A 566 3.75 -12.83 7.33
N GLN A 567 3.97 -13.48 6.18
CA GLN A 567 5.16 -13.29 5.35
C GLN A 567 5.23 -11.89 4.72
N SER A 568 4.09 -11.34 4.31
CA SER A 568 4.02 -9.97 3.79
C SER A 568 4.44 -8.95 4.85
N LEU A 569 3.92 -9.07 6.08
CA LEU A 569 4.34 -8.23 7.20
C LEU A 569 5.81 -8.44 7.58
N GLN A 570 6.30 -9.69 7.58
CA GLN A 570 7.72 -9.94 7.80
C GLN A 570 8.59 -9.26 6.75
N SER A 571 8.20 -9.34 5.47
CA SER A 571 8.93 -8.72 4.37
C SER A 571 8.95 -7.19 4.49
N ALA A 572 7.80 -6.58 4.76
CA ALA A 572 7.66 -5.14 5.00
C ALA A 572 8.53 -4.65 6.18
N LEU A 573 8.62 -5.46 7.24
CA LEU A 573 9.39 -5.15 8.44
C LEU A 573 10.87 -5.59 8.38
N GLY A 574 11.29 -6.30 7.32
CA GLY A 574 12.63 -6.86 7.19
C GLY A 574 12.93 -8.01 8.18
N ILE A 575 11.89 -8.73 8.62
CA ILE A 575 11.98 -9.91 9.49
C ILE A 575 12.19 -11.16 8.63
N GLN A 576 13.07 -12.07 9.07
CA GLN A 576 13.35 -13.33 8.36
C GLN A 576 13.25 -14.52 9.34
N ASP A 577 12.09 -14.73 9.95
CA ASP A 577 11.88 -15.78 10.95
C ASP A 577 10.56 -16.55 10.77
N VAL A 578 10.60 -17.59 9.93
CA VAL A 578 9.43 -18.45 9.65
C VAL A 578 8.93 -19.19 10.90
N SER A 579 9.78 -19.37 11.92
CA SER A 579 9.40 -20.07 13.16
C SER A 579 8.40 -19.28 14.02
N GLU A 580 8.34 -17.95 13.83
CA GLU A 580 7.33 -17.11 14.47
C GLU A 580 5.92 -17.41 13.94
N LEU A 581 5.78 -17.75 12.65
CA LEU A 581 4.49 -18.13 12.06
C LEU A 581 4.02 -19.50 12.54
N GLN A 582 4.94 -20.46 12.72
CA GLN A 582 4.62 -21.75 13.35
C GLN A 582 4.17 -21.58 14.80
N SER A 583 4.84 -20.70 15.53
CA SER A 583 4.49 -20.37 16.92
C SER A 583 3.11 -19.70 17.01
N ALA A 584 2.76 -18.89 16.01
CA ALA A 584 1.43 -18.30 15.88
C ALA A 584 0.34 -19.33 15.61
N VAL A 585 0.55 -20.25 14.67
CA VAL A 585 -0.39 -21.38 14.41
C VAL A 585 -0.58 -22.20 15.68
N LYS A 586 0.50 -22.46 16.43
CA LYS A 586 0.44 -23.17 17.71
C LYS A 586 -0.36 -22.44 18.78
N SER A 587 -0.37 -21.10 18.74
CA SER A 587 -1.06 -20.23 19.69
C SER A 587 -2.52 -19.98 19.33
N SER A 588 -2.92 -20.21 18.07
CA SER A 588 -4.30 -20.13 17.61
C SER A 588 -5.20 -21.13 18.34
N SER A 589 -6.45 -20.73 18.54
CA SER A 589 -7.50 -21.57 19.08
C SER A 589 -7.84 -22.79 18.20
N HIS A 590 -7.48 -22.75 16.90
CA HIS A 590 -7.76 -23.80 15.91
C HIS A 590 -6.58 -24.73 15.61
N ASN A 591 -5.50 -24.66 16.39
CA ASN A 591 -4.34 -25.55 16.23
C ASN A 591 -4.74 -27.03 16.29
N GLN A 592 -5.68 -27.40 17.17
CA GLN A 592 -6.10 -28.80 17.30
C GLN A 592 -6.83 -29.28 16.04
N GLU A 593 -7.67 -28.45 15.44
CA GLU A 593 -8.38 -28.76 14.20
C GLU A 593 -7.42 -28.96 13.03
N LEU A 594 -6.38 -28.14 12.94
CA LEU A 594 -5.32 -28.29 11.93
C LEU A 594 -4.50 -29.57 12.15
N GLN A 595 -4.15 -29.88 13.41
CA GLN A 595 -3.48 -31.14 13.78
C GLN A 595 -4.35 -32.36 13.44
N ASP A 596 -5.64 -32.29 13.76
CA ASP A 596 -6.61 -33.34 13.48
C ASP A 596 -6.75 -33.58 11.98
N PHE A 597 -6.81 -32.52 11.15
CA PHE A 597 -6.85 -32.66 9.70
C PHE A 597 -5.56 -33.32 9.16
N TYR A 598 -4.39 -32.90 9.65
CA TYR A 598 -3.13 -33.51 9.26
C TYR A 598 -3.08 -34.99 9.60
N GLU A 599 -3.45 -35.38 10.82
CA GLU A 599 -3.45 -36.78 11.26
C GLU A 599 -4.50 -37.62 10.52
N LYS A 600 -5.75 -37.15 10.49
CA LYS A 600 -6.91 -37.96 10.08
C LYS A 600 -7.18 -37.91 8.59
N SER A 601 -6.71 -36.89 7.88
CA SER A 601 -6.96 -36.71 6.44
C SER A 601 -5.70 -36.83 5.60
N LEU A 602 -4.61 -36.14 5.99
CA LEU A 602 -3.36 -36.14 5.22
C LEU A 602 -2.55 -37.41 5.49
N ALA A 603 -2.14 -37.64 6.73
CA ALA A 603 -1.34 -38.81 7.10
C ALA A 603 -2.06 -40.15 6.85
N SER A 604 -3.39 -40.20 6.97
CA SER A 604 -4.19 -41.38 6.62
C SER A 604 -4.25 -41.65 5.11
N GLY A 605 -4.04 -40.62 4.28
CA GLY A 605 -4.24 -40.66 2.84
C GLY A 605 -5.70 -40.49 2.40
N ASP A 606 -6.65 -40.27 3.33
CA ASP A 606 -8.06 -40.07 3.01
C ASP A 606 -8.27 -38.85 2.11
N ARG A 607 -7.50 -37.77 2.31
CA ARG A 607 -7.55 -36.59 1.45
C ARG A 607 -7.13 -36.91 0.01
N LEU A 608 -6.08 -37.70 -0.20
CA LEU A 608 -5.67 -38.13 -1.54
C LEU A 608 -6.77 -38.96 -2.22
N ASN A 609 -7.42 -39.87 -1.47
CA ASN A 609 -8.56 -40.63 -1.99
C ASN A 609 -9.77 -39.75 -2.33
N VAL A 610 -9.96 -38.62 -1.63
CA VAL A 610 -11.00 -37.63 -1.98
C VAL A 610 -10.64 -36.92 -3.28
N LEU A 611 -9.41 -36.42 -3.41
CA LEU A 611 -8.94 -35.72 -4.61
C LEU A 611 -9.01 -36.62 -5.85
N LEU A 612 -8.66 -37.90 -5.72
CA LEU A 612 -8.72 -38.88 -6.81
C LEU A 612 -10.14 -39.21 -7.32
N LYS A 613 -11.21 -38.74 -6.65
CA LYS A 613 -12.59 -38.96 -7.14
C LYS A 613 -12.93 -38.07 -8.32
N ASP A 614 -12.41 -36.86 -8.30
CA ASP A 614 -12.82 -35.78 -9.20
C ASP A 614 -11.67 -35.33 -10.11
N HIS A 615 -10.44 -35.83 -9.89
CA HIS A 615 -9.21 -35.36 -10.56
C HIS A 615 -8.33 -36.49 -11.08
N THR A 616 -7.45 -36.16 -12.04
CA THR A 616 -6.42 -37.09 -12.50
C THR A 616 -5.42 -37.40 -11.37
N ILE A 617 -4.63 -38.44 -11.55
CA ILE A 617 -3.71 -38.89 -10.49
C ILE A 617 -2.61 -37.86 -10.29
N GLU A 618 -2.13 -37.27 -11.38
CA GLU A 618 -1.14 -36.20 -11.41
C GLU A 618 -1.65 -34.97 -10.66
N GLU A 619 -2.87 -34.54 -10.96
CA GLU A 619 -3.56 -33.42 -10.32
C GLU A 619 -3.80 -33.67 -8.82
N ALA A 620 -4.34 -34.84 -8.46
CA ALA A 620 -4.64 -35.20 -7.08
C ALA A 620 -3.39 -35.37 -6.22
N THR A 621 -2.33 -35.98 -6.77
CA THR A 621 -1.05 -36.15 -6.04
C THR A 621 -0.32 -34.82 -5.87
N SER A 622 -0.39 -33.94 -6.86
CA SER A 622 0.12 -32.57 -6.78
C SER A 622 -0.61 -31.78 -5.68
N ALA A 623 -1.94 -31.72 -5.72
CA ALA A 623 -2.74 -31.02 -4.70
C ALA A 623 -2.51 -31.57 -3.29
N PHE A 624 -2.49 -32.89 -3.14
CA PHE A 624 -2.20 -33.52 -1.86
C PHE A 624 -0.79 -33.18 -1.35
N GLY A 625 0.22 -33.23 -2.22
CA GLY A 625 1.60 -32.85 -1.87
C GLY A 625 1.71 -31.40 -1.40
N MET A 626 0.98 -30.49 -2.05
CA MET A 626 0.89 -29.07 -1.66
C MET A 626 0.28 -28.90 -0.26
N GLU A 627 -0.84 -29.59 0.02
CA GLU A 627 -1.47 -29.54 1.35
C GLU A 627 -0.55 -30.10 2.44
N VAL A 628 0.11 -31.24 2.20
CA VAL A 628 1.08 -31.82 3.14
C VAL A 628 2.22 -30.85 3.45
N ALA A 629 2.73 -30.18 2.43
CA ALA A 629 3.84 -29.24 2.57
C ALA A 629 3.42 -27.98 3.35
N MET A 630 2.25 -27.40 3.04
CA MET A 630 1.69 -26.27 3.78
C MET A 630 1.47 -26.60 5.26
N TYR A 631 0.88 -27.75 5.58
CA TYR A 631 0.67 -28.15 6.96
C TYR A 631 1.97 -28.48 7.70
N ASN A 632 2.99 -29.02 7.02
CA ASN A 632 4.31 -29.22 7.61
C ASN A 632 5.07 -27.91 7.87
N ALA A 633 4.83 -26.89 7.05
CA ALA A 633 5.36 -25.56 7.30
C ALA A 633 4.64 -24.86 8.46
N ALA A 634 3.36 -25.16 8.67
CA ALA A 634 2.51 -24.52 9.67
C ALA A 634 2.55 -25.15 11.06
N LEU A 635 2.49 -26.47 11.13
CA LEU A 635 2.35 -27.20 12.38
C LEU A 635 3.70 -27.46 13.05
N ASP A 636 3.62 -27.79 14.34
CA ASP A 636 4.80 -28.16 15.15
C ASP A 636 5.56 -29.33 14.48
N PRO A 637 6.86 -29.18 14.16
CA PRO A 637 7.64 -30.22 13.49
C PRO A 637 7.73 -31.53 14.27
N GLU A 638 7.64 -31.50 15.61
CA GLU A 638 7.60 -32.70 16.45
C GLU A 638 6.25 -33.42 16.35
N PHE A 639 5.16 -32.66 16.13
CA PHE A 639 3.84 -33.23 15.89
C PHE A 639 3.81 -33.92 14.53
N THR A 640 4.14 -33.21 13.44
CA THR A 640 4.04 -33.76 12.09
C THR A 640 4.98 -34.94 11.86
N GLY A 641 6.18 -34.90 12.47
CA GLY A 641 7.18 -35.96 12.39
C GLY A 641 6.74 -37.32 12.92
N LYS A 642 5.71 -37.37 13.78
CA LYS A 642 5.13 -38.64 14.27
C LYS A 642 4.45 -39.43 13.14
N PHE A 643 4.04 -38.75 12.08
CA PHE A 643 3.25 -39.32 11.00
C PHE A 643 4.04 -39.53 9.70
N ASP A 644 5.33 -39.16 9.63
CA ASP A 644 6.14 -39.25 8.39
C ASP A 644 6.11 -40.66 7.76
N THR A 645 6.23 -41.72 8.57
CA THR A 645 6.16 -43.11 8.09
C THR A 645 4.77 -43.45 7.57
N GLN A 646 3.74 -43.10 8.33
CA GLN A 646 2.34 -43.37 7.97
C GLN A 646 1.94 -42.64 6.69
N LEU A 647 2.31 -41.37 6.56
CA LEU A 647 2.04 -40.54 5.40
C LEU A 647 2.72 -41.11 4.15
N ASN A 648 4.00 -41.48 4.24
CA ASN A 648 4.74 -42.09 3.14
C ASN A 648 4.15 -43.44 2.72
N ASP A 649 3.83 -44.30 3.68
CA ASP A 649 3.25 -45.63 3.42
C ASP A 649 1.87 -45.51 2.75
N ASN A 650 0.99 -44.63 3.26
CA ASN A 650 -0.35 -44.44 2.73
C ASN A 650 -0.35 -43.75 1.37
N PHE A 651 0.46 -42.69 1.18
CA PHE A 651 0.65 -42.06 -0.12
C PHE A 651 1.12 -43.09 -1.16
N SER A 652 2.20 -43.82 -0.85
CA SER A 652 2.76 -44.84 -1.74
C SER A 652 1.72 -45.90 -2.09
N LYS A 653 0.96 -46.40 -1.10
CA LYS A 653 -0.08 -47.41 -1.30
C LYS A 653 -1.23 -46.90 -2.18
N ILE A 654 -1.70 -45.66 -1.97
CA ILE A 654 -2.83 -45.09 -2.72
C ILE A 654 -2.41 -44.77 -4.15
N VAL A 655 -1.24 -44.16 -4.34
CA VAL A 655 -0.70 -43.90 -5.68
C VAL A 655 -0.46 -45.21 -6.40
N GLN A 656 0.16 -46.22 -5.76
CA GLN A 656 0.33 -47.56 -6.36
C GLN A 656 -0.99 -48.23 -6.72
N GLY A 657 -2.05 -48.03 -5.92
CA GLY A 657 -3.36 -48.61 -6.16
C GLY A 657 -4.15 -47.98 -7.32
N ASN A 658 -3.80 -46.75 -7.72
CA ASN A 658 -4.54 -45.97 -8.72
C ASN A 658 -3.73 -45.67 -9.98
N ALA A 659 -2.42 -45.38 -9.87
CA ALA A 659 -1.54 -44.96 -10.98
C ALA A 659 -1.28 -46.06 -12.03
N PHE A 660 -1.70 -47.29 -11.76
CA PHE A 660 -1.24 -48.46 -12.48
C PHE A 660 -2.35 -49.44 -12.84
N LYS A 661 -3.61 -49.01 -12.77
CA LYS A 661 -4.73 -49.76 -13.31
C LYS A 661 -4.76 -49.56 -14.83
N ASP A 662 -4.61 -50.66 -15.58
CA ASP A 662 -4.92 -50.79 -17.02
C ASP A 662 -3.87 -50.39 -18.09
N ALA A 663 -2.55 -50.41 -17.81
CA ALA A 663 -1.53 -50.05 -18.82
C ALA A 663 -1.07 -51.19 -19.75
N SER A 664 -0.87 -50.89 -21.05
CA SER A 664 -0.43 -51.83 -22.10
C SER A 664 0.95 -51.48 -22.70
N PHE A 665 1.60 -52.43 -23.41
CA PHE A 665 2.85 -52.15 -24.16
C PHE A 665 2.64 -51.14 -25.30
N ASP A 666 1.42 -50.98 -25.78
CA ASP A 666 1.07 -50.02 -26.83
C ASP A 666 1.16 -48.56 -26.33
N ASP A 667 0.86 -48.31 -25.06
CA ASP A 667 0.99 -46.99 -24.43
C ASP A 667 2.47 -46.57 -24.29
N ILE A 668 3.36 -47.56 -24.10
CA ILE A 668 4.81 -47.35 -24.02
C ILE A 668 5.41 -47.01 -25.38
N LYS A 669 4.92 -47.70 -26.42
CA LYS A 669 5.33 -47.45 -27.80
C LYS A 669 4.98 -46.05 -28.22
N GLN A 670 3.79 -45.54 -27.89
CA GLN A 670 3.43 -44.15 -28.14
C GLN A 670 4.38 -43.13 -27.50
N ALA A 671 4.85 -43.38 -26.28
CA ALA A 671 5.69 -42.44 -25.55
C ALA A 671 7.16 -42.45 -26.00
N PHE A 672 7.75 -43.63 -26.20
CA PHE A 672 9.20 -43.78 -26.39
C PHE A 672 9.59 -44.44 -27.72
N GLY A 673 8.62 -44.93 -28.48
CA GLY A 673 8.87 -45.47 -29.81
C GLY A 673 9.05 -44.36 -30.84
N ILE A 674 9.91 -44.59 -31.83
CA ILE A 674 10.00 -43.74 -33.03
C ILE A 674 8.62 -43.73 -33.68
N ASN A 675 7.95 -42.57 -33.67
CA ASN A 675 6.57 -42.37 -34.16
C ASN A 675 5.53 -43.33 -33.55
N GLY A 676 5.71 -43.74 -32.29
CA GLY A 676 4.78 -44.68 -31.67
C GLY A 676 5.01 -46.14 -32.03
N GLY A 677 6.10 -46.48 -32.71
CA GLY A 677 6.42 -47.83 -33.20
C GLY A 677 7.30 -48.66 -32.24
N ASP A 678 7.63 -49.89 -32.66
CA ASP A 678 8.37 -50.85 -31.82
C ASP A 678 9.87 -50.50 -31.61
N GLN A 679 10.40 -49.53 -32.36
CA GLN A 679 11.80 -49.10 -32.24
C GLN A 679 11.93 -47.97 -31.22
N LEU A 680 12.83 -48.11 -30.24
CA LEU A 680 13.08 -47.09 -29.22
C LEU A 680 13.68 -45.81 -29.83
N ASP A 681 13.10 -44.66 -29.50
CA ASP A 681 13.67 -43.34 -29.77
C ASP A 681 14.70 -43.00 -28.68
N GLU A 682 15.92 -43.52 -28.86
CA GLU A 682 17.01 -43.37 -27.90
C GLU A 682 17.45 -41.91 -27.72
N ALA A 683 17.29 -41.06 -28.75
CA ALA A 683 17.62 -39.65 -28.67
C ALA A 683 16.63 -38.90 -27.78
N LYS A 684 15.33 -39.19 -27.93
CA LYS A 684 14.27 -38.68 -27.06
C LYS A 684 14.48 -39.10 -25.60
N VAL A 685 14.76 -40.39 -25.37
CA VAL A 685 15.00 -40.93 -24.02
C VAL A 685 16.25 -40.30 -23.40
N LYS A 686 17.34 -40.11 -24.17
CA LYS A 686 18.56 -39.48 -23.69
C LYS A 686 18.35 -38.01 -23.31
N ALA A 687 17.67 -37.24 -24.16
CA ALA A 687 17.36 -35.84 -23.89
C ALA A 687 16.54 -35.68 -22.60
N LEU A 688 15.60 -36.59 -22.35
CA LEU A 688 14.81 -36.62 -21.11
C LEU A 688 15.69 -36.92 -19.88
N ILE A 689 16.58 -37.90 -19.96
CA ILE A 689 17.51 -38.22 -18.86
C ILE A 689 18.46 -37.05 -18.58
N GLU A 690 18.93 -36.36 -19.63
CA GLU A 690 19.78 -35.17 -19.50
C GLU A 690 19.03 -33.98 -18.88
N GLN A 691 17.76 -33.81 -19.22
CA GLN A 691 16.90 -32.79 -18.61
C GLN A 691 16.63 -33.08 -17.13
N ILE A 692 16.34 -34.33 -16.77
CA ILE A 692 16.21 -34.75 -15.37
C ILE A 692 17.53 -34.59 -14.62
N SER A 693 18.67 -34.87 -15.25
CA SER A 693 19.99 -34.63 -14.65
C SER A 693 20.26 -33.16 -14.35
N LYS A 694 19.57 -32.25 -15.03
CA LYS A 694 19.69 -30.80 -14.85
C LYS A 694 18.68 -30.27 -13.82
N ASP A 695 17.47 -30.80 -13.87
CA ASP A 695 16.32 -30.29 -13.10
C ASP A 695 16.18 -30.99 -11.73
N SER A 696 16.64 -32.24 -11.59
CA SER A 696 16.57 -33.05 -10.37
C SER A 696 17.76 -34.02 -10.22
N PRO A 697 18.99 -33.48 -10.07
CA PRO A 697 20.22 -34.27 -10.10
C PRO A 697 20.30 -35.37 -9.01
N GLU A 698 19.67 -35.16 -7.86
CA GLU A 698 19.58 -36.09 -6.72
C GLU A 698 18.93 -37.43 -7.07
N LEU A 699 18.01 -37.46 -8.05
CA LEU A 699 17.39 -38.69 -8.56
C LEU A 699 18.43 -39.62 -9.22
N LEU A 700 19.53 -39.06 -9.70
CA LEU A 700 20.60 -39.78 -10.38
C LEU A 700 21.78 -40.08 -9.45
N VAL A 701 21.76 -39.61 -8.20
CA VAL A 701 22.82 -39.86 -7.21
C VAL A 701 22.66 -41.26 -6.60
N ASN A 702 23.75 -42.02 -6.58
CA ASN A 702 23.88 -43.34 -5.95
C ASN A 702 24.05 -43.21 -4.42
N ALA A 703 23.86 -44.32 -3.70
CA ALA A 703 24.02 -44.36 -2.24
C ALA A 703 25.45 -43.99 -1.74
N ASP A 704 26.44 -44.02 -2.64
CA ASP A 704 27.83 -43.63 -2.38
C ASP A 704 28.16 -42.18 -2.81
N GLY A 705 27.15 -41.40 -3.23
CA GLY A 705 27.29 -40.01 -3.66
C GLY A 705 27.73 -39.83 -5.12
N THR A 706 27.87 -40.90 -5.91
CA THR A 706 28.23 -40.81 -7.33
C THR A 706 27.00 -40.64 -8.24
N VAL A 707 27.07 -39.85 -9.31
CA VAL A 707 25.94 -39.61 -10.23
C VAL A 707 25.94 -40.65 -11.36
N ALA A 708 24.81 -41.31 -11.59
CA ALA A 708 24.58 -42.18 -12.74
C ALA A 708 24.52 -41.34 -14.02
N THR A 709 25.37 -41.67 -15.00
CA THR A 709 25.45 -40.89 -16.24
C THR A 709 24.24 -41.15 -17.15
N PRO A 710 23.79 -40.18 -17.96
CA PRO A 710 22.68 -40.38 -18.89
C PRO A 710 22.83 -41.61 -19.81
N ASP A 711 24.05 -41.90 -20.28
CA ASP A 711 24.33 -43.06 -21.12
C ASP A 711 24.16 -44.41 -20.38
N GLN A 712 24.41 -44.46 -19.07
CA GLN A 712 24.22 -45.66 -18.25
C GLN A 712 22.73 -45.99 -18.07
N ILE A 713 21.92 -44.94 -17.86
CA ILE A 713 20.48 -45.07 -17.69
C ILE A 713 19.84 -45.45 -19.04
N LEU A 714 20.27 -44.81 -20.14
CA LEU A 714 19.82 -45.13 -21.49
C LEU A 714 20.15 -46.56 -21.93
N ALA A 715 21.35 -47.05 -21.64
CA ALA A 715 21.76 -48.42 -21.97
C ALA A 715 20.88 -49.47 -21.26
N THR A 716 20.47 -49.15 -20.04
CA THR A 716 19.62 -50.01 -19.21
C THR A 716 18.17 -49.97 -19.72
N PHE A 717 17.65 -48.78 -19.99
CA PHE A 717 16.32 -48.56 -20.59
C PHE A 717 16.17 -49.30 -21.91
N ARG A 718 17.21 -49.30 -22.76
CA ARG A 718 17.25 -50.04 -24.03
C ARG A 718 17.15 -51.54 -23.82
N GLY A 719 17.86 -52.08 -22.83
CA GLY A 719 17.81 -53.49 -22.49
C GLY A 719 16.42 -53.95 -22.07
N ASP A 720 15.74 -53.16 -21.24
CA ASP A 720 14.37 -53.44 -20.78
C ASP A 720 13.35 -53.27 -21.91
N TRP A 721 13.53 -52.27 -22.79
CA TRP A 721 12.70 -52.07 -23.98
C TRP A 721 12.74 -53.27 -24.92
N ASP A 722 13.94 -53.80 -25.19
CA ASP A 722 14.12 -54.95 -26.07
C ASP A 722 13.51 -56.24 -25.50
N LEU A 723 13.49 -56.40 -24.17
CA LEU A 723 12.84 -57.54 -23.50
C LEU A 723 11.31 -57.47 -23.64
N LEU A 724 10.73 -56.29 -23.49
CA LEU A 724 9.29 -56.07 -23.64
C LEU A 724 8.84 -56.17 -25.11
N ARG A 725 9.63 -55.62 -26.04
CA ARG A 725 9.43 -55.73 -27.49
C ARG A 725 9.44 -57.17 -28.01
N GLN A 726 10.23 -58.05 -27.41
CA GLN A 726 10.33 -59.46 -27.81
C GLN A 726 9.17 -60.33 -27.27
N GLY A 727 8.27 -59.79 -26.45
CA GLY A 727 7.11 -60.51 -25.92
C GLY A 727 7.45 -61.71 -25.02
N THR A 728 8.72 -61.84 -24.59
CA THR A 728 9.21 -62.99 -23.81
C THR A 728 9.01 -62.83 -22.30
N LYS A 729 8.60 -61.64 -21.84
CA LYS A 729 8.43 -61.26 -20.43
C LYS A 729 7.33 -60.19 -20.27
N THR A 730 6.50 -60.30 -19.22
CA THR A 730 5.68 -59.18 -18.70
C THR A 730 6.56 -58.29 -17.81
N ILE A 731 6.20 -57.02 -17.60
CA ILE A 731 6.97 -56.09 -16.76
C ILE A 731 7.21 -56.69 -15.35
N ASP A 732 6.23 -57.43 -14.82
CA ASP A 732 6.30 -58.18 -13.56
C ASP A 732 7.43 -59.24 -13.49
N SER A 733 7.91 -59.73 -14.63
CA SER A 733 8.91 -60.81 -14.74
C SER A 733 10.37 -60.33 -14.87
N LEU A 734 10.59 -59.00 -14.77
CA LEU A 734 11.91 -58.37 -14.79
C LEU A 734 12.66 -58.49 -13.44
N GLY A 735 11.98 -58.86 -12.35
CA GLY A 735 12.64 -59.22 -11.08
C GLY A 735 13.33 -58.06 -10.36
N LEU A 736 12.77 -56.85 -10.47
CA LEU A 736 13.39 -55.57 -10.13
C LEU A 736 13.53 -55.29 -8.62
N PHE A 737 12.87 -56.05 -7.74
CA PHE A 737 12.77 -55.73 -6.31
C PHE A 737 13.05 -56.92 -5.38
N SER A 738 13.49 -56.63 -4.15
CA SER A 738 13.95 -57.66 -3.20
C SER A 738 12.80 -58.48 -2.57
N LYS A 739 13.10 -59.74 -2.20
CA LYS A 739 12.11 -60.76 -1.79
C LYS A 739 11.25 -60.43 -0.56
N ASP A 740 11.63 -59.43 0.24
CA ASP A 740 11.00 -59.10 1.53
C ASP A 740 10.36 -57.69 1.57
N SER A 741 10.17 -57.04 0.42
CA SER A 741 9.54 -55.71 0.32
C SER A 741 8.04 -55.81 0.01
N SER A 742 7.24 -54.87 0.52
CA SER A 742 5.80 -54.66 0.21
C SER A 742 5.51 -54.56 -1.30
N VAL A 743 6.56 -54.36 -2.10
CA VAL A 743 6.57 -54.26 -3.55
C VAL A 743 6.22 -55.58 -4.28
N LYS A 744 6.42 -56.76 -3.67
CA LYS A 744 6.02 -58.03 -4.32
C LYS A 744 4.50 -58.17 -4.45
N GLU A 745 3.75 -57.54 -3.56
CA GLU A 745 2.29 -57.54 -3.61
C GLU A 745 1.76 -56.61 -4.73
N ALA A 746 2.53 -55.57 -5.08
CA ALA A 746 2.29 -54.71 -6.24
C ALA A 746 2.65 -55.40 -7.58
N SER A 747 3.81 -56.06 -7.68
CA SER A 747 4.24 -56.75 -8.91
C SER A 747 3.44 -58.02 -9.27
N SER A 748 2.59 -58.53 -8.38
CA SER A 748 1.79 -59.75 -8.63
C SER A 748 0.38 -59.46 -9.15
N LYS A 749 0.03 -58.18 -9.34
CA LYS A 749 -1.31 -57.71 -9.74
C LYS A 749 -1.35 -56.91 -11.06
N GLY A 750 -0.26 -56.91 -11.85
CA GLY A 750 -0.20 -56.22 -13.14
C GLY A 750 -0.18 -54.69 -13.04
N VAL A 751 0.67 -54.16 -12.16
CA VAL A 751 0.61 -52.79 -11.59
C VAL A 751 1.80 -51.92 -12.06
N LEU A 752 2.09 -51.85 -13.36
CA LEU A 752 3.11 -50.93 -13.88
C LEU A 752 2.62 -50.21 -15.13
N HIS A 753 2.53 -48.88 -15.07
CA HIS A 753 2.34 -48.02 -16.24
C HIS A 753 3.56 -48.22 -17.11
N GLY A 754 3.38 -48.65 -18.34
CA GLY A 754 4.52 -49.16 -19.06
C GLY A 754 5.62 -48.11 -19.33
N VAL A 755 5.27 -46.82 -19.41
CA VAL A 755 6.20 -45.69 -19.61
C VAL A 755 7.04 -45.41 -18.36
N SER A 756 6.39 -45.16 -17.23
CA SER A 756 7.03 -44.87 -15.94
C SER A 756 7.71 -46.11 -15.34
N GLY A 757 7.14 -47.30 -15.55
CA GLY A 757 7.68 -48.58 -15.10
C GLY A 757 8.98 -48.97 -15.80
N LEU A 758 9.12 -48.72 -17.10
CA LEU A 758 10.39 -48.91 -17.84
C LEU A 758 11.46 -47.92 -17.40
N PHE A 759 11.08 -46.67 -17.18
CA PHE A 759 12.02 -45.62 -16.77
C PHE A 759 12.52 -45.85 -15.33
N MET A 760 11.61 -46.24 -14.43
CA MET A 760 11.90 -46.70 -13.07
C MET A 760 12.81 -47.93 -13.07
N ALA A 761 12.54 -48.93 -13.92
CA ALA A 761 13.39 -50.11 -14.09
C ALA A 761 14.79 -49.72 -14.57
N GLY A 762 14.88 -48.85 -15.57
CA GLY A 762 16.13 -48.30 -16.11
C GLY A 762 16.99 -47.60 -15.06
N ILE A 763 16.39 -46.71 -14.26
CA ILE A 763 17.09 -46.00 -13.17
C ILE A 763 17.47 -46.96 -12.03
N THR A 764 16.57 -47.87 -11.66
CA THR A 764 16.78 -48.84 -10.57
C THR A 764 17.91 -49.83 -10.89
N ILE A 765 17.91 -50.39 -12.10
CA ILE A 765 18.96 -51.31 -12.55
C ILE A 765 20.28 -50.57 -12.79
N ALA A 766 20.27 -49.35 -13.34
CA ALA A 766 21.47 -48.53 -13.50
C ALA A 766 22.14 -48.24 -12.14
N LYS A 767 21.34 -48.02 -11.09
CA LYS A 767 21.80 -47.90 -9.70
C LYS A 767 22.29 -49.23 -9.11
N GLY A 768 21.72 -50.37 -9.49
CA GLY A 768 22.11 -51.72 -9.04
C GLY A 768 23.32 -52.35 -9.74
N ALA A 769 23.67 -51.90 -10.96
CA ALA A 769 24.72 -52.50 -11.78
C ALA A 769 26.17 -52.24 -11.28
N LYS A 770 26.36 -51.34 -10.30
CA LYS A 770 27.67 -51.04 -9.67
C LYS A 770 27.72 -51.43 -8.18
N ASN A 771 27.51 -52.71 -7.84
CA ASN A 771 27.87 -53.31 -6.54
C ASN A 771 27.44 -52.56 -5.23
N ALA A 772 26.51 -51.61 -5.29
CA ALA A 772 25.95 -50.94 -4.13
C ALA A 772 24.65 -51.67 -3.71
N GLY A 773 24.43 -51.83 -2.41
CA GLY A 773 23.38 -52.68 -1.84
C GLY A 773 21.93 -52.29 -2.20
N LYS A 774 20.98 -53.04 -1.61
CA LYS A 774 19.53 -52.88 -1.81
C LYS A 774 19.10 -51.40 -1.74
N LEU A 775 18.25 -50.98 -2.69
CA LEU A 775 17.55 -49.69 -2.62
C LEU A 775 16.75 -49.58 -1.31
N THR A 776 16.74 -48.40 -0.70
CA THR A 776 15.90 -48.11 0.47
C THR A 776 14.47 -47.79 0.03
N ASP A 777 13.48 -47.97 0.91
CA ASP A 777 12.06 -47.67 0.61
C ASP A 777 11.87 -46.20 0.16
N ARG A 778 12.70 -45.28 0.68
CA ARG A 778 12.76 -43.87 0.26
C ARG A 778 13.23 -43.69 -1.18
N GLN A 779 14.30 -44.39 -1.59
CA GLN A 779 14.80 -44.32 -2.96
C GLN A 779 13.80 -44.91 -3.96
N ILE A 780 12.98 -45.87 -3.54
CA ILE A 780 11.91 -46.45 -4.37
C ILE A 780 10.79 -45.43 -4.58
N VAL A 781 10.44 -44.66 -3.54
CA VAL A 781 9.47 -43.56 -3.64
C VAL A 781 10.01 -42.42 -4.52
N ASP A 782 11.27 -41.99 -4.33
CA ASP A 782 11.89 -40.93 -5.14
C ASP A 782 11.96 -41.30 -6.64
N ILE A 783 12.30 -42.54 -6.96
CA ILE A 783 12.34 -43.03 -8.36
C ILE A 783 10.90 -43.16 -8.90
N THR A 784 9.92 -43.54 -8.08
CA THR A 784 8.51 -43.62 -8.47
C THR A 784 7.95 -42.24 -8.80
N THR A 785 8.15 -41.25 -7.93
CA THR A 785 7.73 -39.86 -8.14
C THR A 785 8.44 -39.22 -9.34
N GLY A 786 9.76 -39.40 -9.47
CA GLY A 786 10.52 -38.93 -10.63
C GLY A 786 10.13 -39.59 -11.95
N SER A 787 9.70 -40.86 -11.92
CA SER A 787 9.20 -41.55 -13.11
C SER A 787 7.81 -41.06 -13.53
N VAL A 788 6.98 -40.58 -12.59
CA VAL A 788 5.69 -39.93 -12.88
C VAL A 788 5.93 -38.56 -13.52
N GLN A 789 6.85 -37.74 -12.97
CA GLN A 789 7.28 -36.47 -13.60
C GLN A 789 7.80 -36.68 -15.03
N SER A 790 8.55 -37.75 -15.26
CA SER A 790 9.05 -38.12 -16.58
C SER A 790 7.92 -38.51 -17.54
N ALA A 791 6.89 -39.21 -17.07
CA ALA A 791 5.71 -39.59 -17.85
C ALA A 791 4.85 -38.36 -18.26
N THR A 792 4.78 -37.34 -17.41
CA THR A 792 4.13 -36.05 -17.74
C THR A 792 4.87 -35.33 -18.87
N LEU A 793 6.21 -35.23 -18.79
CA LEU A 793 7.07 -34.68 -19.87
C LEU A 793 6.96 -35.46 -21.20
N LEU A 794 6.69 -36.77 -21.12
CA LEU A 794 6.58 -37.67 -22.28
C LEU A 794 5.26 -37.54 -23.03
N THR A 795 4.18 -37.24 -22.31
CA THR A 795 2.86 -37.00 -22.89
C THR A 795 2.86 -35.69 -23.70
N GLU A 796 3.58 -34.67 -23.22
CA GLU A 796 3.77 -33.38 -23.91
C GLU A 796 4.56 -33.49 -25.23
N GLY A 797 5.52 -34.41 -25.31
CA GLY A 797 6.31 -34.66 -26.53
C GLY A 797 5.63 -35.54 -27.58
N GLY A 798 4.65 -36.37 -27.20
CA GLY A 798 3.91 -37.26 -28.11
C GLY A 798 2.88 -36.55 -28.98
N ILE A 799 2.28 -35.47 -28.46
CA ILE A 799 1.17 -34.76 -29.12
C ILE A 799 1.63 -33.99 -30.37
N LYS A 800 2.83 -33.39 -30.38
CA LYS A 800 3.41 -32.74 -31.57
C LYS A 800 3.75 -33.73 -32.70
N GLY A 801 4.17 -34.96 -32.35
CA GLY A 801 4.39 -36.05 -33.32
C GLY A 801 3.08 -36.61 -33.87
N TYR A 802 2.06 -36.75 -33.03
CA TYR A 802 0.73 -37.21 -33.40
C TYR A 802 -0.05 -36.19 -34.26
N GLN A 803 0.10 -34.88 -34.00
CA GLN A 803 -0.46 -33.81 -34.83
C GLN A 803 0.15 -33.79 -36.25
N ASN A 804 1.45 -34.09 -36.39
CA ASN A 804 2.10 -34.24 -37.70
C ASN A 804 1.64 -35.51 -38.43
N TYR A 805 1.46 -36.62 -37.70
CA TYR A 805 0.89 -37.87 -38.23
C TYR A 805 -0.57 -37.69 -38.68
N LEU A 806 -1.44 -37.04 -37.90
CA LEU A 806 -2.82 -36.75 -38.28
C LEU A 806 -2.91 -35.84 -39.52
N LYS A 807 -1.98 -34.90 -39.69
CA LYS A 807 -1.87 -34.08 -40.92
C LYS A 807 -1.47 -34.91 -42.14
N GLU A 808 -0.57 -35.89 -42.01
CA GLU A 808 -0.20 -36.81 -43.10
C GLU A 808 -1.28 -37.87 -43.41
N VAL A 809 -2.02 -38.31 -42.38
CA VAL A 809 -3.04 -39.36 -42.45
C VAL A 809 -4.38 -38.82 -42.98
N LYS A 810 -4.71 -37.55 -42.71
CA LYS A 810 -5.87 -36.85 -43.31
C LYS A 810 -5.80 -36.76 -44.83
N GLY A 811 -4.59 -36.88 -45.43
CA GLY A 811 -4.40 -36.95 -46.88
C GLY A 811 -4.63 -38.35 -47.50
N LYS A 812 -4.88 -39.40 -46.71
CA LYS A 812 -4.87 -40.81 -47.18
C LYS A 812 -6.07 -41.67 -46.77
N LEU A 813 -7.04 -41.15 -46.02
CA LEU A 813 -8.23 -41.91 -45.58
C LEU A 813 -9.50 -41.35 -46.22
N ASP A 814 -9.82 -41.84 -47.40
CA ASP A 814 -11.17 -41.83 -47.94
C ASP A 814 -11.47 -43.27 -48.40
N GLY A 815 -12.49 -43.91 -47.81
CA GLY A 815 -13.11 -45.12 -48.39
C GLY A 815 -13.27 -46.38 -47.54
N ASP A 816 -12.21 -46.93 -46.92
CA ASP A 816 -12.19 -48.39 -46.68
C ASP A 816 -12.27 -48.87 -45.20
N LEU A 817 -11.91 -48.04 -44.22
CA LEU A 817 -11.87 -48.48 -42.81
C LEU A 817 -13.24 -48.48 -42.10
N LEU A 818 -14.18 -47.63 -42.55
CA LEU A 818 -15.50 -47.46 -41.90
C LEU A 818 -16.45 -48.63 -42.16
N ASN A 819 -16.28 -49.36 -43.26
CA ASN A 819 -17.14 -50.50 -43.62
C ASN A 819 -16.83 -51.75 -42.79
N THR A 820 -15.60 -51.92 -42.29
CA THR A 820 -15.18 -53.09 -41.50
C THR A 820 -15.61 -53.01 -40.04
N VAL A 821 -15.76 -51.81 -39.49
CA VAL A 821 -16.21 -51.60 -38.10
C VAL A 821 -17.74 -51.71 -37.98
N GLY A 822 -18.49 -51.32 -39.02
CA GLY A 822 -19.95 -51.47 -39.05
C GLY A 822 -20.43 -52.92 -38.95
N SER A 823 -19.70 -53.87 -39.54
CA SER A 823 -20.08 -55.29 -39.51
C SER A 823 -19.83 -56.01 -38.19
N LEU A 824 -19.08 -55.40 -37.26
CA LEU A 824 -18.76 -55.99 -35.95
C LEU A 824 -19.76 -55.63 -34.84
N LEU A 825 -20.67 -54.69 -35.10
CA LEU A 825 -21.66 -54.18 -34.14
C LEU A 825 -23.08 -54.73 -34.34
N ASP A 826 -23.32 -55.55 -35.38
CA ASP A 826 -24.62 -56.16 -35.68
C ASP A 826 -24.99 -57.35 -34.76
N ASP A 827 -24.07 -57.81 -33.89
CA ASP A 827 -24.21 -59.09 -33.17
C ASP A 827 -24.51 -58.96 -31.66
N VAL A 828 -25.11 -57.86 -31.20
CA VAL A 828 -25.47 -57.66 -29.78
C VAL A 828 -26.93 -57.21 -29.56
N SER A 829 -27.58 -57.89 -28.62
CA SER A 829 -28.98 -57.83 -28.14
C SER A 829 -29.65 -56.44 -27.98
N PRO A 830 -31.00 -56.33 -28.08
CA PRO A 830 -31.75 -55.08 -28.33
C PRO A 830 -31.89 -54.07 -27.17
N GLU A 831 -31.12 -54.16 -26.08
CA GLU A 831 -31.28 -53.23 -24.94
C GLU A 831 -30.38 -51.98 -24.97
N ASN A 832 -29.50 -51.82 -25.99
CA ASN A 832 -28.53 -50.71 -26.07
C ASN A 832 -28.67 -49.85 -27.35
N ALA A 833 -29.86 -49.31 -27.63
CA ALA A 833 -30.11 -48.45 -28.80
C ALA A 833 -29.40 -47.06 -28.78
N GLY A 834 -28.58 -46.74 -27.78
CA GLY A 834 -27.89 -45.45 -27.65
C GLY A 834 -26.54 -45.32 -28.36
N LEU A 835 -25.98 -46.41 -28.89
CA LEU A 835 -24.60 -46.47 -29.42
C LEU A 835 -24.48 -46.56 -30.95
N GLN A 836 -25.58 -46.49 -31.70
CA GLN A 836 -25.57 -46.66 -33.16
C GLN A 836 -25.30 -45.36 -33.96
N ASN A 837 -25.03 -44.23 -33.30
CA ASN A 837 -24.86 -42.94 -33.99
C ASN A 837 -23.37 -42.53 -34.08
N GLN A 838 -22.77 -42.73 -35.25
CA GLN A 838 -21.34 -42.51 -35.52
C GLN A 838 -20.85 -41.09 -35.16
N THR A 839 -21.72 -40.09 -35.26
CA THR A 839 -21.40 -38.68 -34.94
C THR A 839 -21.17 -38.46 -33.44
N LYS A 840 -21.90 -39.16 -32.56
CA LYS A 840 -21.80 -39.00 -31.10
C LYS A 840 -20.57 -39.67 -30.49
N LEU A 841 -20.09 -40.77 -31.09
CA LEU A 841 -18.85 -41.41 -30.65
C LEU A 841 -17.63 -40.55 -31.03
N HIS A 842 -17.68 -39.91 -32.21
CA HIS A 842 -16.64 -38.98 -32.65
C HIS A 842 -16.63 -37.70 -31.80
N GLU A 843 -17.79 -37.11 -31.47
CA GLU A 843 -17.87 -35.95 -30.56
C GLU A 843 -17.36 -36.25 -29.14
N LYS A 844 -17.62 -37.44 -28.60
CA LYS A 844 -17.21 -37.81 -27.23
C LYS A 844 -15.72 -38.13 -27.10
N LEU A 845 -15.10 -38.69 -28.16
CA LEU A 845 -13.65 -38.88 -28.23
C LEU A 845 -12.93 -37.55 -28.47
N THR A 846 -13.48 -36.68 -29.32
CA THR A 846 -12.85 -35.40 -29.65
C THR A 846 -12.99 -34.37 -28.52
N SER A 847 -14.08 -34.39 -27.73
CA SER A 847 -14.26 -33.49 -26.57
C SER A 847 -13.40 -33.88 -25.37
N ASN A 848 -13.18 -35.16 -25.12
CA ASN A 848 -12.28 -35.63 -24.07
C ASN A 848 -10.80 -35.37 -24.42
N LEU A 849 -10.45 -35.43 -25.72
CA LEU A 849 -9.12 -35.07 -26.21
C LEU A 849 -8.88 -33.55 -26.24
N LYS A 850 -9.90 -32.73 -26.55
CA LYS A 850 -9.80 -31.25 -26.48
C LYS A 850 -9.62 -30.75 -25.04
N LYS A 851 -10.31 -31.36 -24.07
CA LYS A 851 -10.13 -31.09 -22.63
C LYS A 851 -8.73 -31.47 -22.14
N LEU A 852 -8.16 -32.56 -22.66
CA LEU A 852 -6.78 -32.97 -22.41
C LEU A 852 -5.76 -32.02 -23.08
N GLU A 853 -6.10 -31.46 -24.25
CA GLU A 853 -5.28 -30.50 -25.01
C GLU A 853 -5.31 -29.09 -24.40
N GLU A 854 -6.41 -28.68 -23.76
CA GLU A 854 -6.54 -27.40 -23.04
C GLU A 854 -5.85 -27.46 -21.66
N ALA A 855 -5.90 -28.59 -20.95
CA ALA A 855 -5.18 -28.81 -19.70
C ALA A 855 -3.64 -28.84 -19.85
N ALA A 856 -3.12 -29.16 -21.04
CA ALA A 856 -1.69 -29.28 -21.33
C ALA A 856 -1.02 -27.98 -21.84
N LYS A 857 -1.76 -26.88 -22.02
CA LYS A 857 -1.20 -25.61 -22.56
C LYS A 857 -0.54 -24.71 -21.50
N GLY A 858 -0.73 -24.97 -20.20
CA GLY A 858 -0.14 -24.21 -19.08
C GLY A 858 1.22 -24.76 -18.61
N VAL A 859 2.25 -24.65 -19.44
CA VAL A 859 3.52 -25.42 -19.32
C VAL A 859 4.49 -24.88 -18.24
N GLY A 860 4.13 -23.85 -17.47
CA GLY A 860 5.00 -23.25 -16.42
C GLY A 860 4.78 -23.75 -14.98
N GLY A 861 3.52 -24.01 -14.59
CA GLY A 861 3.13 -24.18 -13.18
C GLY A 861 3.53 -25.51 -12.54
N ILE A 862 3.48 -26.61 -13.30
CA ILE A 862 3.63 -27.96 -12.76
C ILE A 862 5.09 -28.26 -12.33
N ALA A 863 6.07 -27.70 -13.04
CA ALA A 863 7.49 -27.82 -12.68
C ALA A 863 7.85 -27.04 -11.40
N GLY A 864 7.20 -25.90 -11.15
CA GLY A 864 7.37 -25.12 -9.92
C GLY A 864 6.76 -25.80 -8.68
N ILE A 865 5.63 -26.50 -8.85
CA ILE A 865 4.94 -27.22 -7.77
C ILE A 865 5.79 -28.37 -7.22
N ALA A 866 6.42 -29.14 -8.11
CA ALA A 866 7.22 -30.28 -7.69
C ALA A 866 8.54 -29.87 -7.02
N ALA A 867 9.20 -28.82 -7.51
CA ALA A 867 10.35 -28.22 -6.84
C ALA A 867 9.98 -27.63 -5.47
N GLY A 868 8.77 -27.08 -5.33
CA GLY A 868 8.30 -26.48 -4.08
C GLY A 868 7.95 -27.48 -2.98
N ALA A 869 7.34 -28.62 -3.34
CA ALA A 869 7.08 -29.71 -2.39
C ALA A 869 8.39 -30.34 -1.87
N TYR A 870 9.39 -30.55 -2.74
CA TYR A 870 10.71 -31.07 -2.36
C TYR A 870 11.49 -30.10 -1.45
N GLY A 871 11.46 -28.79 -1.72
CA GLY A 871 12.08 -27.76 -0.88
C GLY A 871 11.54 -27.73 0.56
N ILE A 872 10.25 -28.03 0.78
CA ILE A 872 9.67 -28.07 2.12
C ILE A 872 10.06 -29.35 2.87
N PHE A 873 10.09 -30.52 2.21
CA PHE A 873 10.54 -31.75 2.85
C PHE A 873 12.02 -31.70 3.26
N ASP A 874 12.89 -31.16 2.41
CA ASP A 874 14.31 -30.96 2.73
C ASP A 874 14.52 -29.80 3.71
N GLY A 875 13.68 -28.77 3.66
CA GLY A 875 13.68 -27.66 4.60
C GLY A 875 13.31 -28.09 6.02
N VAL A 876 12.25 -28.88 6.19
CA VAL A 876 11.81 -29.46 7.47
C VAL A 876 12.87 -30.43 8.02
N GLN A 877 13.50 -31.23 7.17
CA GLN A 877 14.59 -32.11 7.58
C GLN A 877 15.87 -31.35 7.95
N SER A 878 16.16 -30.21 7.31
CA SER A 878 17.30 -29.34 7.63
C SER A 878 17.09 -28.59 8.95
N ILE A 879 15.87 -28.09 9.22
CA ILE A 879 15.47 -27.53 10.52
C ILE A 879 15.59 -28.59 11.62
N ARG A 880 15.11 -29.82 11.38
CA ARG A 880 15.24 -30.95 12.32
C ARG A 880 16.70 -31.39 12.56
N LYS A 881 17.62 -31.07 11.65
CA LYS A 881 19.07 -31.34 11.77
C LYS A 881 19.90 -30.16 12.29
N GLY A 882 19.26 -29.04 12.65
CA GLY A 882 19.90 -27.86 13.24
C GLY A 882 20.43 -26.82 12.23
N ASP A 883 20.12 -26.96 10.95
CA ASP A 883 20.42 -25.96 9.91
C ASP A 883 19.16 -25.12 9.62
N THR A 884 18.98 -24.07 10.43
CA THR A 884 17.79 -23.21 10.43
C THR A 884 17.74 -22.26 9.24
N VAL A 885 18.90 -21.88 8.68
CA VAL A 885 19.00 -20.89 7.59
C VAL A 885 18.70 -21.54 6.24
N ALA A 886 19.33 -22.68 5.93
CA ALA A 886 19.00 -23.43 4.72
C ALA A 886 17.58 -24.01 4.80
N GLY A 887 17.20 -24.51 5.99
CA GLY A 887 15.87 -25.05 6.23
C GLY A 887 14.73 -24.02 6.09
N GLY A 888 14.93 -22.80 6.59
CA GLY A 888 13.99 -21.70 6.43
C GLY A 888 13.86 -21.23 4.98
N LEU A 889 14.98 -21.08 4.26
CA LEU A 889 15.00 -20.68 2.85
C LEU A 889 14.31 -21.70 1.93
N SER A 890 14.47 -23.01 2.18
CA SER A 890 13.81 -24.06 1.40
C SER A 890 12.30 -24.17 1.69
N ILE A 891 11.86 -23.89 2.91
CA ILE A 891 10.42 -23.77 3.24
C ILE A 891 9.81 -22.51 2.62
N THR A 892 10.51 -21.38 2.62
CA THR A 892 10.07 -20.12 1.99
C THR A 892 10.00 -20.26 0.47
N ALA A 893 11.04 -20.77 -0.19
CA ALA A 893 11.02 -21.02 -1.63
C ALA A 893 9.96 -22.07 -2.03
N GLY A 894 9.76 -23.10 -1.21
CA GLY A 894 8.76 -24.12 -1.47
C GLY A 894 7.31 -23.65 -1.24
N SER A 895 7.05 -22.83 -0.23
CA SER A 895 5.72 -22.26 0.03
C SER A 895 5.33 -21.20 -1.00
N LEU A 896 6.29 -20.41 -1.49
CA LEU A 896 6.10 -19.49 -2.62
C LEU A 896 5.84 -20.23 -3.94
N GLY A 897 6.54 -21.35 -4.19
CA GLY A 897 6.26 -22.24 -5.33
C GLY A 897 4.89 -22.93 -5.26
N ILE A 898 4.40 -23.24 -4.06
CA ILE A 898 3.04 -23.79 -3.82
C ILE A 898 1.96 -22.75 -4.06
N MET A 899 2.15 -21.52 -3.57
CA MET A 899 1.21 -20.42 -3.83
C MET A 899 1.15 -20.04 -5.32
N ALA A 900 2.25 -20.22 -6.06
CA ALA A 900 2.32 -20.07 -7.51
C ALA A 900 1.66 -21.24 -8.29
N GLY A 901 1.64 -22.43 -7.70
CA GLY A 901 1.06 -23.64 -8.29
C GLY A 901 -0.45 -23.78 -8.16
N LEU A 902 -1.02 -23.27 -7.06
CA LEU A 902 -2.47 -23.07 -6.88
C LEU A 902 -3.04 -22.01 -7.85
N ALA A 903 -2.14 -21.37 -8.60
CA ALA A 903 -2.30 -20.10 -9.24
C ALA A 903 -1.86 -20.12 -10.72
N SER A 904 -1.86 -21.24 -11.43
CA SER A 904 -1.40 -21.26 -12.84
C SER A 904 -2.15 -22.22 -13.76
N THR A 905 -3.32 -22.70 -13.32
CA THR A 905 -4.17 -23.59 -14.15
C THR A 905 -5.50 -22.93 -14.41
N VAL A 906 -5.65 -22.33 -15.59
CA VAL A 906 -6.95 -21.92 -16.13
C VAL A 906 -7.82 -23.17 -16.29
N GLU A 907 -8.99 -23.14 -15.65
CA GLU A 907 -10.10 -24.11 -15.61
C GLU A 907 -9.87 -25.56 -15.13
N GLY A 908 -8.65 -26.11 -15.14
CA GLY A 908 -8.37 -27.47 -14.65
C GLY A 908 -8.16 -27.60 -13.14
N GLY A 909 -7.37 -26.71 -12.53
CA GLY A 909 -6.93 -26.85 -11.13
C GLY A 909 -7.82 -26.19 -10.07
N LEU A 910 -8.83 -25.43 -10.46
CA LEU A 910 -9.80 -24.86 -9.50
C LEU A 910 -10.94 -25.84 -9.17
N GLY A 911 -11.26 -26.78 -10.06
CA GLY A 911 -12.11 -27.92 -9.74
C GLY A 911 -11.46 -28.88 -8.72
N LEU A 912 -10.13 -28.86 -8.66
CA LEU A 912 -9.23 -29.79 -7.97
C LEU A 912 -9.37 -29.88 -6.45
N LEU A 913 -9.93 -28.84 -5.82
CA LEU A 913 -10.04 -28.75 -4.37
C LEU A 913 -11.47 -28.98 -3.84
N GLY A 914 -12.43 -29.33 -4.71
CA GLY A 914 -13.85 -29.49 -4.34
C GLY A 914 -14.59 -28.16 -4.15
N VAL A 915 -14.09 -27.12 -4.81
CA VAL A 915 -14.43 -25.73 -4.59
C VAL A 915 -15.57 -25.32 -5.54
N ASN A 916 -16.81 -25.27 -5.03
CA ASN A 916 -17.93 -24.62 -5.72
C ASN A 916 -17.82 -23.10 -5.50
N LEU A 917 -16.99 -22.41 -6.28
CA LEU A 917 -16.91 -20.94 -6.29
C LEU A 917 -17.99 -20.36 -7.21
N THR A 918 -19.16 -20.07 -6.63
CA THR A 918 -20.05 -19.03 -7.19
C THR A 918 -19.54 -17.61 -6.86
N THR A 919 -18.37 -17.48 -6.24
CA THR A 919 -17.74 -16.20 -5.86
C THR A 919 -16.26 -16.23 -6.26
N ARG A 920 -15.92 -15.67 -7.42
CA ARG A 920 -14.57 -15.65 -8.00
C ARG A 920 -13.58 -14.93 -7.08
N VAL A 921 -12.68 -15.69 -6.44
CA VAL A 921 -11.50 -15.19 -5.74
C VAL A 921 -10.32 -15.99 -6.28
N ILE A 922 -9.56 -15.40 -7.21
CA ILE A 922 -8.38 -16.01 -7.81
C ILE A 922 -7.15 -15.33 -7.18
N PRO A 923 -6.41 -16.00 -6.28
CA PRO A 923 -5.13 -15.51 -5.82
C PRO A 923 -4.06 -16.00 -6.80
N MET A 924 -3.49 -15.14 -7.65
CA MET A 924 -2.35 -15.55 -8.47
C MET A 924 -1.21 -14.54 -8.50
N LEU A 925 -0.06 -15.07 -8.06
CA LEU A 925 1.33 -14.76 -8.36
C LEU A 925 1.92 -13.44 -7.84
N ALA A 926 3.04 -13.64 -7.10
CA ALA A 926 3.87 -12.66 -6.40
C ALA A 926 3.17 -11.90 -5.26
N GLY A 927 3.12 -12.49 -4.06
CA GLY A 927 3.20 -11.88 -2.72
C GLY A 927 2.35 -10.66 -2.28
N THR A 928 1.69 -9.94 -3.20
CA THR A 928 1.15 -8.60 -2.99
C THR A 928 -0.11 -8.36 -3.85
N LEU A 929 -0.19 -8.87 -5.08
CA LEU A 929 -1.26 -8.49 -6.00
C LEU A 929 -2.58 -9.28 -5.89
N GLY A 930 -2.57 -10.48 -5.29
CA GLY A 930 -3.73 -11.39 -5.28
C GLY A 930 -4.71 -11.25 -4.10
N PHE A 931 -4.43 -10.40 -3.12
CA PHE A 931 -5.24 -10.36 -1.88
C PHE A 931 -6.53 -9.55 -1.98
N ALA A 932 -6.72 -8.77 -3.04
CA ALA A 932 -7.85 -7.86 -3.16
C ALA A 932 -9.21 -8.58 -3.14
N ALA A 933 -9.30 -9.81 -3.68
CA ALA A 933 -10.58 -10.48 -3.87
C ALA A 933 -11.26 -10.95 -2.55
N ALA A 934 -10.52 -11.15 -1.45
CA ALA A 934 -11.14 -11.43 -0.14
C ALA A 934 -11.76 -10.18 0.51
N GLY A 935 -11.27 -8.98 0.18
CA GLY A 935 -11.83 -7.69 0.60
C GLY A 935 -13.01 -7.21 -0.26
N VAL A 936 -13.09 -7.67 -1.52
CA VAL A 936 -14.07 -7.20 -2.51
C VAL A 936 -15.49 -7.69 -2.25
N ALA A 937 -15.68 -8.81 -1.54
CA ALA A 937 -17.03 -9.32 -1.23
C ALA A 937 -17.91 -8.33 -0.43
N ALA A 938 -17.30 -7.36 0.28
CA ALA A 938 -18.03 -6.31 0.98
C ALA A 938 -18.41 -5.10 0.09
N LEU A 939 -17.69 -4.84 -1.02
CA LEU A 939 -17.87 -3.63 -1.85
C LEU A 939 -19.20 -3.64 -2.63
N ALA A 940 -19.72 -4.82 -2.98
CA ALA A 940 -21.01 -4.93 -3.66
C ALA A 940 -22.21 -4.42 -2.82
N THR A 941 -22.03 -4.20 -1.51
CA THR A 941 -23.15 -3.88 -0.60
C THR A 941 -23.40 -2.38 -0.40
N MET A 942 -22.56 -1.49 -0.94
CA MET A 942 -22.59 -0.05 -0.61
C MET A 942 -22.93 0.89 -1.77
N ILE A 943 -23.53 0.41 -2.87
CA ILE A 943 -24.14 1.31 -3.85
C ILE A 943 -25.67 1.25 -3.70
N PRO A 944 -26.33 2.30 -3.18
CA PRO A 944 -27.78 2.31 -3.03
C PRO A 944 -28.48 2.00 -4.36
N MET A 945 -29.18 0.87 -4.44
CA MET A 945 -29.97 0.41 -5.60
C MET A 945 -31.25 1.24 -5.88
N LEU A 946 -31.38 2.45 -5.34
CA LEU A 946 -32.60 3.25 -5.48
C LEU A 946 -32.33 4.52 -6.29
N ILE A 947 -32.38 4.41 -7.62
CA ILE A 947 -32.27 5.57 -8.51
C ILE A 947 -33.20 5.44 -9.73
N GLU A 948 -33.84 6.56 -10.10
CA GLU A 948 -34.62 6.78 -11.34
C GLU A 948 -33.83 6.43 -12.62
N GLU A 949 -34.50 5.84 -13.63
CA GLU A 949 -33.91 5.34 -14.89
C GLU A 949 -32.91 6.30 -15.56
N GLY A 950 -33.16 7.61 -15.57
CA GLY A 950 -32.31 8.60 -16.21
C GLY A 950 -30.91 8.78 -15.60
N LYS A 951 -30.67 8.33 -14.36
CA LYS A 951 -29.34 8.34 -13.73
C LYS A 951 -28.59 7.03 -13.91
N GLN A 952 -29.27 5.94 -14.28
CA GLN A 952 -28.64 4.64 -14.54
C GLN A 952 -27.88 4.66 -15.87
N GLU A 953 -28.47 5.24 -16.93
CA GLU A 953 -27.82 5.35 -18.25
C GLU A 953 -26.50 6.12 -18.18
N THR A 954 -26.48 7.30 -17.54
CA THR A 954 -25.25 8.09 -17.36
C THR A 954 -24.20 7.33 -16.54
N ARG A 955 -24.65 6.58 -15.52
CA ARG A 955 -23.76 5.78 -14.68
C ARG A 955 -23.13 4.63 -15.46
N VAL A 956 -23.93 3.92 -16.27
CA VAL A 956 -23.47 2.84 -17.15
C VAL A 956 -22.55 3.37 -18.24
N GLY A 957 -22.87 4.51 -18.86
CA GLY A 957 -22.02 5.13 -19.87
C GLY A 957 -20.65 5.55 -19.31
N ASN A 958 -20.63 6.18 -18.13
CA ASN A 958 -19.38 6.53 -17.46
C ASN A 958 -18.56 5.29 -17.07
N PHE A 959 -19.22 4.26 -16.55
CA PHE A 959 -18.61 2.96 -16.25
C PHE A 959 -18.00 2.32 -17.49
N ALA A 960 -18.74 2.29 -18.60
CA ALA A 960 -18.28 1.71 -19.85
C ALA A 960 -17.09 2.49 -20.45
N ASN A 961 -17.10 3.84 -20.37
CA ASN A 961 -15.96 4.64 -20.80
C ASN A 961 -14.71 4.32 -19.97
N MET A 962 -14.86 4.23 -18.66
CA MET A 962 -13.76 3.86 -17.77
C MET A 962 -13.25 2.45 -18.07
N LEU A 963 -14.13 1.48 -18.31
CA LEU A 963 -13.72 0.12 -18.67
C LEU A 963 -13.03 0.07 -20.04
N SER A 964 -13.48 0.90 -20.99
CA SER A 964 -12.87 1.05 -22.32
C SER A 964 -11.42 1.55 -22.24
N GLU A 965 -11.11 2.46 -21.31
CA GLU A 965 -9.74 2.97 -21.07
C GLU A 965 -8.73 1.86 -20.73
N TYR A 966 -9.19 0.72 -20.20
CA TYR A 966 -8.32 -0.41 -19.84
C TYR A 966 -8.34 -1.57 -20.82
N LEU A 967 -9.34 -1.68 -21.71
CA LEU A 967 -9.55 -2.88 -22.53
C LEU A 967 -9.46 -2.62 -24.03
N THR A 968 -10.00 -1.49 -24.50
CA THR A 968 -10.25 -1.30 -25.94
C THR A 968 -8.96 -1.20 -26.75
N HIS A 969 -7.90 -0.57 -26.22
CA HIS A 969 -6.61 -0.48 -26.93
C HIS A 969 -5.86 -1.82 -26.96
N TYR A 970 -6.15 -2.72 -26.01
CA TYR A 970 -5.64 -4.09 -26.01
C TYR A 970 -6.44 -5.05 -26.87
N GLU A 971 -7.56 -4.60 -27.47
CA GLU A 971 -8.49 -5.47 -28.22
C GLU A 971 -8.99 -6.67 -27.38
N ILE A 972 -9.15 -6.47 -26.06
CA ILE A 972 -9.73 -7.46 -25.16
C ILE A 972 -11.24 -7.22 -25.11
N ASP A 973 -11.99 -8.09 -25.78
CA ASP A 973 -13.39 -7.85 -26.11
C ASP A 973 -14.31 -9.01 -25.69
N GLY A 974 -13.80 -10.15 -25.23
CA GLY A 974 -14.63 -11.30 -24.89
C GLY A 974 -15.15 -12.09 -26.10
N VAL A 975 -14.63 -11.83 -27.31
CA VAL A 975 -15.00 -12.50 -28.56
C VAL A 975 -13.86 -13.36 -29.07
N LYS A 976 -14.01 -14.68 -28.97
CA LYS A 976 -12.93 -15.63 -29.27
C LYS A 976 -12.60 -15.68 -30.76
N ASN A 977 -11.44 -15.15 -31.16
CA ASN A 977 -10.94 -15.07 -32.55
C ASN A 977 -11.79 -14.21 -33.49
N GLY A 978 -12.38 -13.14 -32.98
CA GLY A 978 -13.21 -12.22 -33.77
C GLY A 978 -13.23 -10.83 -33.15
N ASP A 979 -14.19 -10.01 -33.57
CA ASP A 979 -14.51 -8.74 -32.92
C ASP A 979 -16.01 -8.65 -32.57
N ILE A 980 -16.46 -7.50 -32.07
CA ILE A 980 -17.86 -7.24 -31.73
C ILE A 980 -18.86 -7.58 -32.87
N TRP A 981 -18.45 -7.56 -34.13
CA TRP A 981 -19.28 -7.88 -35.29
C TRP A 981 -19.42 -9.39 -35.54
N ASP A 982 -18.58 -10.21 -34.90
CA ASP A 982 -18.63 -11.67 -34.97
C ASP A 982 -19.53 -12.29 -33.88
N ILE A 983 -20.13 -11.48 -33.01
CA ILE A 983 -21.07 -11.92 -31.98
C ILE A 983 -22.39 -12.36 -32.64
N PRO A 984 -22.86 -13.61 -32.43
CA PRO A 984 -24.13 -14.08 -32.99
C PRO A 984 -25.31 -13.20 -32.56
N ASP A 985 -26.24 -12.92 -33.48
CA ASP A 985 -27.46 -12.14 -33.20
C ASP A 985 -28.24 -12.66 -31.96
N GLU A 986 -28.20 -13.97 -31.73
CA GLU A 986 -28.85 -14.63 -30.58
C GLU A 986 -28.20 -14.36 -29.22
N GLU A 987 -26.98 -13.84 -29.20
CA GLU A 987 -26.24 -13.45 -27.98
C GLU A 987 -26.38 -11.95 -27.67
N TRP A 988 -26.98 -11.17 -28.58
CA TRP A 988 -27.30 -9.77 -28.33
C TRP A 988 -28.61 -9.63 -27.53
N PRO A 989 -28.62 -8.85 -26.44
CA PRO A 989 -29.82 -8.62 -25.67
C PRO A 989 -30.74 -7.56 -26.33
N GLY A 990 -32.05 -7.83 -26.38
CA GLY A 990 -33.08 -6.94 -26.94
C GLY A 990 -33.50 -7.25 -28.39
N PRO A 991 -34.44 -6.47 -28.97
CA PRO A 991 -34.87 -6.63 -30.37
C PRO A 991 -33.80 -6.16 -31.37
N ASP A 992 -33.74 -6.78 -32.57
CA ASP A 992 -32.72 -6.60 -33.63
C ASP A 992 -32.29 -5.14 -33.95
N GLU A 993 -33.09 -4.13 -33.61
CA GLU A 993 -32.80 -2.70 -33.83
C GLU A 993 -31.79 -2.08 -32.84
N THR A 994 -31.35 -2.80 -31.80
CA THR A 994 -30.34 -2.32 -30.82
C THR A 994 -28.94 -2.92 -30.98
N ILE A 995 -28.73 -3.76 -32.00
CA ILE A 995 -27.45 -4.42 -32.32
C ILE A 995 -26.44 -3.36 -32.84
N ALA A 996 -25.14 -3.58 -32.58
CA ALA A 996 -24.02 -2.67 -32.88
C ALA A 996 -24.22 -1.84 -34.17
N SER A 997 -24.17 -0.50 -34.03
CA SER A 997 -24.28 0.47 -35.14
C SER A 997 -22.95 1.08 -35.51
#